data_AF-A0A6L4ZBJ5-F1
#
_entry.id   AF-A0A6L4ZBJ5-F1
#
_cell.length_a   1.000
_cell.length_b   1.000
_cell.length_c   1.000
_cell.angle_alpha   90.00
_cell.angle_beta   90.00
_cell.angle_gamma   90.00
#
_symmetry.space_group_name_H-M   'P 1'
#
loop_
_entity.id
_entity.type
_entity.pdbx_description
1 polymer ?
#
loop_
_entity_poly.entity_id
_entity_poly.type
_entity_poly.pdbx_seq_one_letter_code
_entity_poly.pdbx_strand_id
1 'polypeptide(L)'
;MMKKLYLFMLTATLFVAGTRLTAQSEPDGGKYHSNAGIQEIMAKLQQKSGNAKLHTVATSPGGEPVTILEIGANQKNMPAIFVGANFEGNVPLSSEGALYLAKLLLDSAQYTKNLKWYILPNPNPDAAKGYTDKVKYGRTVNNFEINNDTDEALNEDGFDDLNGDGYITLMRVKDPEGRMIESKADARIMVPADASEGERGEYKILTEGIDNDNDGQYNEDGEGGINVGISFPHLFPRDKKEAGLWAGETPEVYNLMRFIYDRPEIVMVYTLGSSDFCVAPPKGGRKGEANLQNIKVPARYARMLETDPNQTFTMDELMELLKQRMPAGLEVTPAMVAGMLGLGAAVNPLDEDLKFYNKLSEDYKKFLESRKFNSERLDAPADKDGSFELWAYYHLGVPSFSMNLFTVPKVKEEKKTDSGTVSLNDVEKMSTEEFTALGDEKIAAFLKANNAPERFTASGVIEMMKSGRFDPKQMAGMIKGAQKKEKKGELGEKEKALLAYADKTLEGKGFVRWQKYNHPNLGEVEIGGYIPYMESTPKPELIDSLLGTQLPWLLQLTAKLPQIGIASEKITEMGGNVYKVEIYIENKGYLPYPIAMGQRNNQPAPVVVVLDGEMQILEGIKRTPLGAINGNSVKKLTWIVQTDKKSINAKIESAVFGPSEKQIKIGG
;
A
#
# COMPACT_ATOMS: atom_id res chain seq x y z
N MET A 1 0.37 -86.24 18.16
CA MET A 1 -0.01 -85.43 19.34
C MET A 1 -0.93 -84.29 18.86
N MET A 2 -2.11 -84.16 19.50
CA MET A 2 -3.02 -82.98 19.60
C MET A 2 -3.34 -82.19 18.31
N LYS A 3 -4.54 -82.23 17.70
CA LYS A 3 -5.93 -81.87 18.12
C LYS A 3 -6.41 -80.65 17.30
N LYS A 4 -7.48 -80.86 16.49
CA LYS A 4 -8.69 -80.01 16.20
C LYS A 4 -8.46 -78.57 15.67
N LEU A 5 -9.27 -77.94 14.81
CA LEU A 5 -10.71 -78.02 14.57
C LEU A 5 -11.08 -77.32 13.23
N TYR A 6 -12.25 -77.68 12.74
CA TYR A 6 -12.99 -77.41 11.50
C TYR A 6 -13.43 -75.95 11.18
N LEU A 7 -13.47 -75.65 9.87
CA LEU A 7 -14.62 -75.14 9.05
C LEU A 7 -15.07 -73.66 9.09
N PHE A 8 -15.07 -73.01 7.91
CA PHE A 8 -16.17 -72.30 7.19
C PHE A 8 -15.57 -71.22 6.25
N MET A 9 -15.57 -71.39 4.92
CA MET A 9 -16.61 -71.08 3.91
C MET A 9 -16.87 -69.58 3.64
N LEU A 10 -16.75 -69.23 2.35
CA LEU A 10 -17.53 -68.24 1.60
C LEU A 10 -17.29 -66.73 1.82
N THR A 11 -16.75 -66.06 0.79
CA THR A 11 -17.41 -65.01 -0.04
C THR A 11 -16.54 -63.81 -0.39
N ALA A 12 -16.65 -63.44 -1.67
CA ALA A 12 -16.62 -62.09 -2.22
C ALA A 12 -15.33 -61.26 -2.12
N THR A 13 -14.49 -61.44 -3.14
CA THR A 13 -13.77 -60.34 -3.81
C THR A 13 -14.75 -59.21 -4.16
N LEU A 14 -14.85 -58.19 -3.31
CA LEU A 14 -15.38 -56.89 -3.68
C LEU A 14 -14.22 -56.00 -4.14
N PHE A 15 -14.16 -55.79 -5.45
CA PHE A 15 -13.42 -54.71 -6.09
C PHE A 15 -14.05 -53.38 -5.64
N VAL A 16 -13.57 -52.80 -4.55
CA VAL A 16 -13.75 -51.36 -4.30
C VAL A 16 -12.51 -50.69 -4.89
N ALA A 17 -12.68 -50.12 -6.07
CA ALA A 17 -11.76 -49.14 -6.61
C ALA A 17 -11.70 -47.98 -5.61
N GLY A 18 -10.69 -48.03 -4.73
CA GLY A 18 -10.31 -46.88 -3.92
C GLY A 18 -9.81 -45.80 -4.87
N THR A 19 -10.69 -44.85 -5.19
CA THR A 19 -10.27 -43.52 -5.58
C THR A 19 -9.26 -43.06 -4.53
N ARG A 20 -7.99 -43.02 -4.91
CA ARG A 20 -7.00 -42.26 -4.16
C ARG A 20 -7.47 -40.82 -4.23
N LEU A 21 -8.21 -40.40 -3.21
CA LEU A 21 -8.26 -39.01 -2.79
C LEU A 21 -6.80 -38.59 -2.72
N THR A 22 -6.38 -37.77 -3.68
CA THR A 22 -5.13 -37.04 -3.62
C THR A 22 -5.15 -36.29 -2.30
N ALA A 23 -4.35 -36.78 -1.34
CA ALA A 23 -4.08 -36.04 -0.13
C ALA A 23 -3.65 -34.64 -0.58
N GLN A 24 -4.41 -33.66 -0.08
CA GLN A 24 -4.06 -32.25 -0.10
C GLN A 24 -2.56 -32.15 0.26
N SER A 25 -1.76 -31.52 -0.59
CA SER A 25 -0.36 -31.23 -0.24
C SER A 25 -0.36 -30.53 1.11
N GLU A 26 0.29 -31.15 2.11
CA GLU A 26 0.57 -30.48 3.37
C GLU A 26 1.20 -29.11 3.07
N PRO A 27 0.76 -28.03 3.74
CA PRO A 27 1.50 -26.77 3.70
C PRO A 27 2.94 -27.07 4.11
N ASP A 28 3.89 -26.79 3.21
CA ASP A 28 5.31 -26.73 3.55
C ASP A 28 5.40 -25.75 4.73
N GLY A 29 5.63 -26.27 5.95
CA GLY A 29 5.44 -25.53 7.19
C GLY A 29 6.05 -24.14 7.11
N GLY A 30 5.28 -23.12 7.52
CA GLY A 30 5.60 -21.70 7.37
C GLY A 30 7.08 -21.43 7.65
N LYS A 31 7.83 -21.16 6.59
CA LYS A 31 9.25 -20.80 6.62
C LYS A 31 9.46 -19.64 5.66
N TYR A 32 10.41 -18.78 5.96
CA TYR A 32 10.82 -17.71 5.05
C TYR A 32 11.85 -18.26 4.06
N HIS A 33 11.58 -18.09 2.77
CA HIS A 33 12.43 -18.58 1.70
C HIS A 33 13.47 -17.56 1.29
N SER A 34 14.68 -18.03 1.00
CA SER A 34 15.68 -17.24 0.25
C SER A 34 15.21 -17.01 -1.18
N ASN A 35 15.87 -16.11 -1.91
CA ASN A 35 15.53 -15.87 -3.32
C ASN A 35 15.57 -17.17 -4.14
N ALA A 36 16.60 -18.01 -3.97
CA ALA A 36 16.68 -19.32 -4.61
C ALA A 36 15.45 -20.21 -4.34
N GLY A 37 14.97 -20.24 -3.09
CA GLY A 37 13.75 -20.98 -2.73
C GLY A 37 12.49 -20.39 -3.37
N ILE A 38 12.38 -19.06 -3.44
CA ILE A 38 11.30 -18.36 -4.14
C ILE A 38 11.30 -18.73 -5.63
N GLN A 39 12.46 -18.69 -6.30
CA GLN A 39 12.61 -19.08 -7.71
C GLN A 39 12.22 -20.55 -7.93
N GLU A 40 12.62 -21.46 -7.04
CA GLU A 40 12.27 -22.88 -7.11
C GLU A 40 10.75 -23.10 -7.00
N ILE A 41 10.09 -22.40 -6.07
CA ILE A 41 8.64 -22.45 -5.92
C ILE A 41 7.95 -21.95 -7.19
N MET A 42 8.37 -20.81 -7.72
CA MET A 42 7.81 -20.24 -8.95
C MET A 42 7.99 -21.18 -10.16
N ALA A 43 9.17 -21.83 -10.28
CA ALA A 43 9.42 -22.83 -11.31
C ALA A 43 8.49 -24.05 -11.17
N LYS A 44 8.28 -24.54 -9.94
CA LYS A 44 7.32 -25.62 -9.66
C LYS A 44 5.88 -25.22 -10.00
N LEU A 45 5.47 -23.98 -9.70
CA LEU A 45 4.14 -23.47 -10.04
C LEU A 45 3.93 -23.41 -11.56
N GLN A 46 4.93 -22.94 -12.31
CA GLN A 46 4.90 -22.96 -13.77
C GLN A 46 4.78 -24.39 -14.32
N GLN A 47 5.60 -25.34 -13.82
CA GLN A 47 5.58 -26.73 -14.30
C GLN A 47 4.24 -27.42 -14.04
N LYS A 48 3.57 -27.10 -12.93
CA LYS A 48 2.27 -27.67 -12.56
C LYS A 48 1.10 -27.09 -13.35
N SER A 49 1.26 -25.93 -14.00
CA SER A 49 0.17 -25.22 -14.67
C SER A 49 0.55 -24.77 -16.08
N GLY A 50 -0.12 -25.31 -17.10
CA GLY A 50 0.00 -24.81 -18.47
C GLY A 50 -0.53 -23.38 -18.68
N ASN A 51 -1.05 -22.73 -17.64
CA ASN A 51 -1.54 -21.36 -17.65
C ASN A 51 -0.60 -20.37 -16.92
N ALA A 52 0.58 -20.84 -16.50
CA ALA A 52 1.58 -20.02 -15.84
C ALA A 52 2.84 -19.88 -16.71
N LYS A 53 3.50 -18.71 -16.64
CA LYS A 53 4.73 -18.41 -17.37
C LYS A 53 5.64 -17.50 -16.55
N LEU A 54 6.93 -17.80 -16.50
CA LEU A 54 7.96 -16.99 -15.85
C LEU A 54 8.58 -16.00 -16.83
N HIS A 55 8.83 -14.81 -16.32
CA HIS A 55 9.55 -13.74 -17.00
C HIS A 55 10.66 -13.23 -16.08
N THR A 56 11.91 -13.53 -16.38
CA THR A 56 13.04 -12.88 -15.72
C THR A 56 13.16 -11.47 -16.27
N VAL A 57 12.93 -10.46 -15.43
CA VAL A 57 12.89 -9.06 -15.83
C VAL A 57 14.21 -8.34 -15.58
N ALA A 58 14.97 -8.77 -14.59
CA ALA A 58 16.29 -8.23 -14.30
C ALA A 58 17.18 -9.30 -13.66
N THR A 59 18.48 -9.00 -13.63
CA THR A 59 19.45 -9.58 -12.70
C THR A 59 19.86 -8.44 -11.78
N SER A 60 19.79 -8.64 -10.47
CA SER A 60 20.25 -7.65 -9.50
C SER A 60 21.77 -7.42 -9.62
N PRO A 61 22.31 -6.31 -9.12
CA PRO A 61 23.75 -6.10 -9.02
C PRO A 61 24.47 -7.24 -8.31
N GLY A 62 23.84 -7.86 -7.30
CA GLY A 62 24.36 -9.04 -6.60
C GLY A 62 24.27 -10.36 -7.39
N GLY A 63 23.79 -10.32 -8.64
CA GLY A 63 23.75 -11.48 -9.54
C GLY A 63 22.51 -12.37 -9.41
N GLU A 64 21.52 -11.96 -8.61
CA GLU A 64 20.31 -12.74 -8.35
C GLU A 64 19.21 -12.43 -9.39
N PRO A 65 18.46 -13.43 -9.88
CA PRO A 65 17.39 -13.19 -10.84
C PRO A 65 16.16 -12.55 -10.17
N VAL A 66 15.60 -11.55 -10.84
CA VAL A 66 14.31 -10.93 -10.51
C VAL A 66 13.28 -11.45 -11.51
N THR A 67 12.30 -12.21 -11.02
CA THR A 67 11.38 -12.98 -11.86
C THR A 67 9.92 -12.68 -11.52
N ILE A 68 9.11 -12.52 -12.57
CA ILE A 68 7.66 -12.35 -12.51
C ILE A 68 6.99 -13.64 -12.96
N LEU A 69 6.02 -14.11 -12.19
CA LEU A 69 5.10 -15.18 -12.58
C LEU A 69 3.84 -14.59 -13.20
N GLU A 70 3.67 -14.76 -14.51
CA GLU A 70 2.41 -14.53 -15.22
C GLU A 70 1.48 -15.73 -15.00
N ILE A 71 0.25 -15.47 -14.55
CA ILE A 71 -0.83 -16.46 -14.44
C ILE A 71 -2.00 -15.98 -15.31
N GLY A 72 -2.54 -16.85 -16.16
CA GLY A 72 -3.45 -16.45 -17.24
C GLY A 72 -2.74 -16.28 -18.59
N ALA A 73 -1.54 -16.87 -18.75
CA ALA A 73 -0.69 -16.67 -19.92
C ALA A 73 -1.32 -17.13 -21.25
N ASN A 74 -2.31 -18.03 -21.20
CA ASN A 74 -3.06 -18.47 -22.38
C ASN A 74 -4.12 -17.47 -22.85
N GLN A 75 -4.48 -16.49 -22.00
CA GLN A 75 -5.46 -15.47 -22.33
C GLN A 75 -4.83 -14.38 -23.20
N LYS A 76 -5.61 -13.82 -24.13
CA LYS A 76 -5.21 -12.68 -24.96
C LYS A 76 -6.19 -11.54 -24.75
N ASN A 77 -5.69 -10.30 -24.77
CA ASN A 77 -6.50 -9.08 -24.68
C ASN A 77 -7.44 -9.07 -23.45
N MET A 78 -6.91 -9.46 -22.28
CA MET A 78 -7.65 -9.44 -21.01
C MET A 78 -6.98 -8.45 -20.06
N PRO A 79 -7.75 -7.79 -19.19
CA PRO A 79 -7.17 -6.94 -18.15
C PRO A 79 -6.22 -7.76 -17.28
N ALA A 80 -5.22 -7.09 -16.70
CA ALA A 80 -4.25 -7.70 -15.81
C ALA A 80 -4.16 -6.96 -14.47
N ILE A 81 -3.81 -7.70 -13.43
CA ILE A 81 -3.41 -7.16 -12.13
C ILE A 81 -1.93 -7.41 -11.95
N PHE A 82 -1.22 -6.37 -11.53
CA PHE A 82 0.17 -6.49 -11.11
C PHE A 82 0.24 -6.61 -9.59
N VAL A 83 1.00 -7.57 -9.07
CA VAL A 83 1.26 -7.75 -7.65
C VAL A 83 2.77 -7.71 -7.44
N GLY A 84 3.26 -6.69 -6.76
CA GLY A 84 4.64 -6.61 -6.32
C GLY A 84 4.74 -6.81 -4.81
N ALA A 85 5.80 -7.46 -4.34
CA ALA A 85 5.99 -7.72 -2.93
C ALA A 85 7.44 -7.50 -2.52
N ASN A 86 7.64 -7.08 -1.26
CA ASN A 86 8.96 -6.97 -0.64
C ASN A 86 9.95 -6.08 -1.40
N PHE A 87 9.50 -4.88 -1.81
CA PHE A 87 10.32 -3.96 -2.62
C PHE A 87 11.62 -3.50 -1.95
N GLU A 88 11.61 -3.36 -0.63
CA GLU A 88 12.80 -3.03 0.16
C GLU A 88 13.64 -4.26 0.51
N GLY A 89 13.19 -5.48 0.18
CA GLY A 89 13.86 -6.74 0.53
C GLY A 89 13.75 -7.17 2.00
N ASN A 90 13.50 -6.24 2.94
CA ASN A 90 13.51 -6.51 4.38
C ASN A 90 12.15 -6.86 5.02
N VAL A 91 11.14 -7.20 4.21
CA VAL A 91 9.82 -7.67 4.67
C VAL A 91 9.54 -9.07 4.10
N PRO A 92 10.24 -10.14 4.56
CA PRO A 92 10.14 -11.49 3.99
C PRO A 92 8.71 -12.05 3.92
N LEU A 93 7.86 -11.71 4.89
CA LEU A 93 6.44 -12.12 4.91
C LEU A 93 5.68 -11.68 3.64
N SER A 94 6.07 -10.55 3.05
CA SER A 94 5.48 -10.06 1.80
C SER A 94 5.78 -10.98 0.62
N SER A 95 7.01 -11.50 0.53
CA SER A 95 7.39 -12.48 -0.50
C SER A 95 6.61 -13.79 -0.34
N GLU A 96 6.46 -14.28 0.89
CA GLU A 96 5.60 -15.44 1.18
C GLU A 96 4.14 -15.16 0.81
N GLY A 97 3.66 -13.94 1.07
CA GLY A 97 2.32 -13.51 0.68
C GLY A 97 2.09 -13.54 -0.83
N ALA A 98 3.05 -13.11 -1.63
CA ALA A 98 2.97 -13.18 -3.09
C ALA A 98 2.93 -14.63 -3.58
N LEU A 99 3.76 -15.51 -3.00
CA LEU A 99 3.75 -16.94 -3.33
C LEU A 99 2.45 -17.63 -2.93
N TYR A 100 1.90 -17.27 -1.75
CA TYR A 100 0.61 -17.77 -1.28
C TYR A 100 -0.52 -17.33 -2.22
N LEU A 101 -0.55 -16.05 -2.62
CA LEU A 101 -1.51 -15.55 -3.59
C LEU A 101 -1.38 -16.29 -4.93
N ALA A 102 -0.16 -16.50 -5.43
CA ALA A 102 0.06 -17.27 -6.66
C ALA A 102 -0.52 -18.69 -6.59
N LYS A 103 -0.33 -19.38 -5.46
CA LYS A 103 -0.94 -20.70 -5.20
C LYS A 103 -2.47 -20.61 -5.24
N LEU A 104 -3.07 -19.66 -4.49
CA LEU A 104 -4.52 -19.45 -4.48
C LEU A 104 -5.11 -19.20 -5.88
N LEU A 105 -4.40 -18.43 -6.72
CA LEU A 105 -4.83 -18.13 -8.09
C LEU A 105 -4.79 -19.36 -8.99
N LEU A 106 -3.84 -20.26 -8.77
CA LEU A 106 -3.68 -21.50 -9.53
C LEU A 106 -4.63 -22.61 -9.05
N ASP A 107 -5.11 -22.55 -7.81
CA ASP A 107 -6.06 -23.51 -7.26
C ASP A 107 -7.45 -23.44 -7.92
N SER A 108 -7.80 -22.33 -8.59
CA SER A 108 -9.07 -22.20 -9.30
C SER A 108 -8.98 -21.35 -10.56
N ALA A 109 -9.41 -21.94 -11.68
CA ALA A 109 -9.51 -21.24 -12.98
C ALA A 109 -10.48 -20.03 -12.95
N GLN A 110 -11.34 -19.91 -11.94
CA GLN A 110 -12.26 -18.77 -11.84
C GLN A 110 -11.53 -17.43 -11.75
N TYR A 111 -10.35 -17.41 -11.12
CA TYR A 111 -9.56 -16.19 -10.92
C TYR A 111 -8.77 -15.77 -12.17
N THR A 112 -8.74 -16.61 -13.20
CA THR A 112 -7.99 -16.39 -14.45
C THR A 112 -8.89 -16.43 -15.69
N LYS A 113 -10.22 -16.55 -15.51
CA LYS A 113 -11.18 -16.70 -16.62
C LYS A 113 -11.21 -15.50 -17.57
N ASN A 114 -11.18 -14.28 -17.01
CA ASN A 114 -11.25 -13.00 -17.75
C ASN A 114 -10.21 -12.00 -17.23
N LEU A 115 -9.11 -12.50 -16.66
CA LEU A 115 -8.14 -11.69 -15.94
C LEU A 115 -6.78 -12.38 -15.97
N LYS A 116 -5.71 -11.58 -16.10
CA LYS A 116 -4.33 -12.02 -15.91
C LYS A 116 -3.75 -11.49 -14.62
N TRP A 117 -2.70 -12.15 -14.16
CA TRP A 117 -1.95 -11.76 -12.98
C TRP A 117 -0.47 -11.79 -13.28
N TYR A 118 0.24 -10.74 -12.86
CA TYR A 118 1.69 -10.68 -12.87
C TYR A 118 2.15 -10.60 -11.41
N ILE A 119 2.81 -11.63 -10.90
CA ILE A 119 3.23 -11.72 -9.50
C ILE A 119 4.75 -11.60 -9.43
N LEU A 120 5.25 -10.57 -8.76
CA LEU A 120 6.65 -10.30 -8.49
C LEU A 120 6.93 -10.43 -6.98
N PRO A 121 7.41 -11.60 -6.50
CA PRO A 121 7.54 -11.84 -5.06
C PRO A 121 8.69 -11.09 -4.38
N ASN A 122 9.77 -10.80 -5.12
CA ASN A 122 11.00 -10.25 -4.56
C ASN A 122 11.80 -9.48 -5.62
N PRO A 123 11.62 -8.15 -5.75
CA PRO A 123 12.36 -7.31 -6.67
C PRO A 123 13.72 -6.86 -6.13
N ASN A 124 14.01 -7.04 -4.83
CA ASN A 124 15.29 -6.69 -4.21
C ASN A 124 15.91 -7.92 -3.52
N PRO A 125 16.38 -8.91 -4.31
CA PRO A 125 16.91 -10.16 -3.77
C PRO A 125 18.20 -9.98 -2.96
N ASP A 126 19.00 -8.97 -3.30
CA ASP A 126 20.26 -8.63 -2.63
C ASP A 126 20.02 -8.19 -1.17
N ALA A 127 19.06 -7.28 -0.95
CA ALA A 127 18.64 -6.90 0.40
C ALA A 127 17.95 -8.07 1.14
N ALA A 128 17.10 -8.84 0.43
CA ALA A 128 16.35 -9.94 1.03
C ALA A 128 17.24 -11.07 1.59
N LYS A 129 18.43 -11.26 1.00
CA LYS A 129 19.44 -12.21 1.49
C LYS A 129 19.82 -11.93 2.95
N GLY A 130 19.81 -10.67 3.38
CA GLY A 130 20.14 -10.24 4.75
C GLY A 130 19.29 -10.89 5.84
N TYR A 131 18.07 -11.34 5.53
CA TYR A 131 17.25 -12.10 6.48
C TYR A 131 17.77 -13.52 6.73
N THR A 132 18.37 -14.14 5.71
CA THR A 132 18.92 -15.50 5.79
C THR A 132 20.40 -15.54 6.16
N ASP A 133 21.05 -14.38 6.18
CA ASP A 133 22.47 -14.27 6.54
C ASP A 133 22.73 -14.48 8.03
N LYS A 134 24.00 -14.75 8.35
CA LYS A 134 24.45 -14.98 9.73
C LYS A 134 24.21 -13.74 10.58
N VAL A 135 24.70 -12.60 10.11
CA VAL A 135 24.51 -11.29 10.73
C VAL A 135 23.31 -10.60 10.09
N LYS A 136 22.39 -10.12 10.93
CA LYS A 136 21.16 -9.45 10.50
C LYS A 136 21.19 -7.99 10.95
N TYR A 137 20.81 -7.09 10.04
CA TYR A 137 20.72 -5.66 10.32
C TYR A 137 19.57 -4.94 9.61
N GLY A 138 18.71 -5.67 8.89
CA GLY A 138 17.52 -5.07 8.27
C GLY A 138 17.77 -4.33 6.95
N ARG A 139 18.85 -4.68 6.24
CA ARG A 139 19.28 -4.10 4.96
C ARG A 139 18.13 -3.85 3.99
N THR A 140 18.10 -2.66 3.36
CA THR A 140 17.07 -2.28 2.37
C THR A 140 17.62 -1.99 0.97
N VAL A 141 18.94 -1.96 0.82
CA VAL A 141 19.64 -1.61 -0.42
C VAL A 141 20.14 -2.86 -1.13
N ASN A 142 20.22 -2.81 -2.46
CA ASN A 142 20.82 -3.88 -3.26
C ASN A 142 22.36 -3.80 -3.27
N ASN A 143 23.04 -4.65 -4.04
CA ASN A 143 24.51 -4.66 -4.15
C ASN A 143 25.06 -3.68 -5.22
N PHE A 144 24.33 -2.62 -5.58
CA PHE A 144 24.85 -1.65 -6.54
C PHE A 144 26.04 -0.90 -5.92
N GLU A 145 27.19 -0.87 -6.59
CA GLU A 145 28.37 -0.15 -6.07
C GLU A 145 28.19 1.36 -6.29
N ILE A 146 28.14 2.14 -5.21
CA ILE A 146 28.03 3.61 -5.25
C ILE A 146 29.03 4.19 -4.27
N ASN A 147 29.82 5.17 -4.71
CA ASN A 147 30.55 6.05 -3.79
C ASN A 147 29.55 7.10 -3.29
N ASN A 148 29.10 6.92 -2.05
CA ASN A 148 27.98 7.67 -1.49
C ASN A 148 28.38 9.06 -0.93
N ASP A 149 29.64 9.29 -0.62
CA ASP A 149 30.17 10.45 0.12
C ASP A 149 31.28 11.22 -0.61
N THR A 150 31.61 10.78 -1.82
CA THR A 150 32.48 11.38 -2.86
C THR A 150 33.97 11.44 -2.55
N ASP A 151 34.45 10.50 -1.75
CA ASP A 151 35.83 10.41 -1.25
C ASP A 151 36.77 9.49 -2.07
N GLU A 152 36.29 8.96 -3.21
CA GLU A 152 36.94 7.98 -4.10
C GLU A 152 37.02 6.53 -3.59
N ALA A 153 36.57 6.25 -2.37
CA ALA A 153 36.44 4.92 -1.78
C ALA A 153 35.09 4.24 -2.13
N LEU A 154 34.97 2.92 -1.99
CA LEU A 154 33.74 2.20 -2.33
C LEU A 154 33.48 1.07 -1.34
N ASN A 155 32.28 1.05 -0.77
CA ASN A 155 31.82 0.03 0.18
C ASN A 155 32.67 -0.01 1.46
N GLU A 156 33.00 1.16 1.99
CA GLU A 156 33.75 1.28 3.23
C GLU A 156 32.78 1.22 4.43
N ASP A 157 33.25 0.71 5.54
CA ASP A 157 32.52 0.73 6.82
C ASP A 157 31.11 0.10 6.84
N GLY A 158 31.05 -1.21 6.60
CA GLY A 158 29.87 -2.01 6.92
C GLY A 158 29.67 -2.24 8.41
N PHE A 159 28.44 -2.60 8.80
CA PHE A 159 28.14 -2.91 10.20
C PHE A 159 28.98 -4.08 10.72
N ASP A 160 29.65 -3.87 11.85
CA ASP A 160 30.40 -4.91 12.56
C ASP A 160 29.56 -5.48 13.72
N ASP A 161 29.37 -6.79 13.73
CA ASP A 161 28.79 -7.53 14.85
C ASP A 161 29.85 -7.65 15.97
N LEU A 162 29.98 -6.58 16.75
CA LEU A 162 31.02 -6.41 17.76
C LEU A 162 30.86 -7.39 18.92
N ASN A 163 29.61 -7.72 19.28
CA ASN A 163 29.31 -8.62 20.38
C ASN A 163 29.19 -10.11 19.95
N GLY A 164 29.15 -10.39 18.64
CA GLY A 164 29.11 -11.73 18.06
C GLY A 164 27.78 -12.46 18.24
N ASP A 165 26.68 -11.74 18.44
CA ASP A 165 25.35 -12.32 18.68
C ASP A 165 24.54 -12.58 17.40
N GLY A 166 25.07 -12.17 16.23
CA GLY A 166 24.45 -12.32 14.93
C GLY A 166 23.44 -11.23 14.57
N TYR A 167 23.34 -10.17 15.38
CA TYR A 167 22.47 -9.03 15.13
C TYR A 167 23.25 -7.73 15.28
N ILE A 168 23.11 -6.84 14.30
CA ILE A 168 23.53 -5.46 14.46
C ILE A 168 22.43 -4.74 15.21
N THR A 169 22.76 -4.29 16.41
CA THR A 169 21.85 -3.53 17.27
C THR A 169 22.34 -2.09 17.43
N LEU A 170 22.11 -1.48 18.59
CA LEU A 170 22.55 -0.13 18.88
C LEU A 170 23.71 -0.16 19.88
N MET A 171 24.52 0.87 19.83
CA MET A 171 25.48 1.21 20.87
C MET A 171 25.01 2.47 21.57
N ARG A 172 25.14 2.49 22.90
CA ARG A 172 25.00 3.71 23.70
C ARG A 172 26.35 4.07 24.32
N VAL A 173 26.76 5.31 24.08
CA VAL A 173 28.05 5.87 24.50
C VAL A 173 27.78 6.94 25.54
N LYS A 174 28.40 6.85 26.71
CA LYS A 174 28.29 7.90 27.72
C LYS A 174 29.04 9.14 27.27
N ASP A 175 28.33 10.25 27.10
CA ASP A 175 28.87 11.48 26.57
C ASP A 175 28.18 12.70 27.22
N PRO A 176 28.92 13.69 27.75
CA PRO A 176 28.34 14.90 28.37
C PRO A 176 27.48 15.77 27.44
N GLU A 177 27.61 15.59 26.12
CA GLU A 177 26.80 16.19 25.05
C GLU A 177 25.71 15.25 24.53
N GLY A 178 25.58 14.06 25.11
CA GLY A 178 24.51 13.12 24.83
C GLY A 178 23.15 13.78 25.00
N ARG A 179 22.19 13.37 24.16
CA ARG A 179 20.81 13.89 24.19
C ARG A 179 19.82 12.89 24.77
N MET A 180 20.28 11.66 25.01
CA MET A 180 19.43 10.55 25.42
C MET A 180 19.70 10.18 26.89
N ILE A 181 18.67 9.71 27.57
CA ILE A 181 18.73 9.11 28.92
C ILE A 181 17.97 7.79 28.92
N GLU A 182 18.22 6.97 29.93
CA GLU A 182 17.42 5.76 30.16
C GLU A 182 16.00 6.15 30.57
N SER A 183 15.00 5.47 30.00
CA SER A 183 13.61 5.64 30.40
C SER A 183 13.43 5.18 31.84
N LYS A 184 12.83 6.04 32.66
CA LYS A 184 12.44 5.72 34.05
C LYS A 184 11.43 4.56 34.13
N ALA A 185 10.71 4.27 33.04
CA ALA A 185 9.72 3.20 32.98
C ALA A 185 10.33 1.83 32.65
N ASP A 186 11.37 1.79 31.81
CA ASP A 186 12.13 0.57 31.49
C ASP A 186 13.53 0.96 30.98
N ALA A 187 14.57 0.59 31.72
CA ALA A 187 15.96 0.97 31.44
C ALA A 187 16.50 0.44 30.10
N ARG A 188 15.78 -0.49 29.45
CA ARG A 188 16.09 -0.94 28.08
C ARG A 188 15.84 0.15 27.04
N ILE A 189 14.90 1.06 27.29
CA ILE A 189 14.47 2.08 26.34
C ILE A 189 15.22 3.37 26.58
N MET A 190 15.71 3.98 25.51
CA MET A 190 16.37 5.28 25.54
C MET A 190 15.38 6.35 25.09
N VAL A 191 15.27 7.44 25.84
CA VAL A 191 14.37 8.57 25.54
C VAL A 191 15.16 9.88 25.49
N PRO A 192 14.72 10.89 24.72
CA PRO A 192 15.33 12.21 24.74
C PRO A 192 15.22 12.84 26.13
N ALA A 193 16.29 13.49 26.61
CA ALA A 193 16.28 14.21 27.87
C ALA A 193 15.36 15.44 27.80
N ASP A 194 14.51 15.65 28.81
CA ASP A 194 13.65 16.83 28.89
C ASP A 194 14.34 17.96 29.68
N ALA A 195 14.91 18.92 28.95
CA ALA A 195 15.56 20.09 29.54
C ALA A 195 14.60 20.93 30.41
N SER A 196 13.27 20.86 30.18
CA SER A 196 12.29 21.57 31.00
C SER A 196 12.11 20.97 32.39
N GLU A 197 12.49 19.71 32.58
CA GLU A 197 12.47 19.00 33.86
C GLU A 197 13.86 18.99 34.54
N GLY A 198 14.82 19.73 33.99
CA GLY A 198 16.21 19.75 34.46
C GLY A 198 16.98 18.46 34.15
N GLU A 199 16.48 17.62 33.25
CA GLU A 199 17.20 16.44 32.79
C GLU A 199 18.34 16.87 31.87
N ARG A 200 19.50 16.24 32.06
CA ARG A 200 20.66 16.39 31.18
C ARG A 200 20.87 15.07 30.47
N GLY A 201 21.03 15.12 29.15
CA GLY A 201 21.33 13.91 28.39
C GLY A 201 22.68 13.32 28.77
N GLU A 202 22.75 11.99 28.77
CA GLU A 202 23.90 11.22 29.25
C GLU A 202 24.49 10.32 28.16
N TYR A 203 23.71 9.98 27.13
CA TYR A 203 24.09 9.03 26.10
C TYR A 203 23.94 9.61 24.68
N LYS A 204 24.90 9.26 23.82
CA LYS A 204 24.78 9.26 22.36
C LYS A 204 24.41 7.84 21.93
N ILE A 205 23.50 7.70 20.97
CA ILE A 205 23.09 6.41 20.40
C ILE A 205 23.65 6.31 18.99
N LEU A 206 24.35 5.22 18.72
CA LEU A 206 24.98 4.89 17.44
C LEU A 206 24.50 3.50 17.02
N THR A 207 24.64 3.16 15.74
CA THR A 207 24.48 1.78 15.28
C THR A 207 25.76 0.99 15.62
N GLU A 208 25.63 -0.29 15.92
CA GLU A 208 26.78 -1.18 16.17
C GLU A 208 27.72 -1.25 14.95
N GLY A 209 29.02 -1.02 15.19
CA GLY A 209 30.05 -0.92 14.14
C GLY A 209 31.31 -0.22 14.65
N ILE A 210 32.41 -0.27 13.88
CA ILE A 210 33.62 0.53 14.09
C ILE A 210 33.87 1.45 12.88
N ASP A 211 34.61 2.52 13.12
CA ASP A 211 35.17 3.41 12.09
C ASP A 211 36.44 2.71 11.55
N ASN A 212 36.31 1.96 10.44
CA ASN A 212 37.38 1.07 9.97
C ASN A 212 38.46 1.84 9.20
N ASP A 213 38.13 3.00 8.62
CA ASP A 213 39.03 3.82 7.82
C ASP A 213 39.63 5.03 8.61
N ASN A 214 39.05 5.35 9.77
CA ASN A 214 39.43 6.44 10.69
C ASN A 214 39.12 7.86 10.17
N ASP A 215 38.07 8.03 9.37
CA ASP A 215 37.61 9.34 8.90
C ASP A 215 36.76 10.11 9.95
N GLY A 216 36.35 9.41 11.02
CA GLY A 216 35.54 9.94 12.13
C GLY A 216 34.03 9.82 11.92
N GLN A 217 33.59 9.25 10.81
CA GLN A 217 32.24 8.84 10.51
C GLN A 217 32.08 7.32 10.74
N TYR A 218 30.85 6.84 10.91
CA TYR A 218 30.60 5.46 11.36
C TYR A 218 29.51 4.82 10.52
N ASN A 219 29.78 3.62 10.00
CA ASN A 219 28.85 2.84 9.19
C ASN A 219 28.32 3.61 7.95
N GLU A 220 29.21 4.33 7.26
CA GLU A 220 28.86 5.30 6.21
C GLU A 220 28.32 4.63 4.92
N ASP A 221 29.00 3.58 4.43
CA ASP A 221 28.71 2.97 3.13
C ASP A 221 28.94 1.45 3.10
N GLY A 222 28.47 0.73 4.13
CA GLY A 222 28.51 -0.73 4.14
C GLY A 222 27.97 -1.42 2.90
N GLU A 223 28.45 -2.64 2.60
CA GLU A 223 28.13 -3.44 1.40
C GLU A 223 26.73 -3.12 0.82
N GLY A 224 26.67 -2.44 -0.33
CA GLY A 224 25.41 -2.12 -1.02
C GLY A 224 25.25 -0.72 -1.61
N GLY A 225 24.04 -0.46 -2.13
CA GLY A 225 23.73 0.73 -2.92
C GLY A 225 22.28 1.19 -2.85
N ILE A 226 21.48 0.86 -3.87
CA ILE A 226 20.18 1.51 -4.09
C ILE A 226 19.04 0.71 -3.44
N ASN A 227 18.18 1.40 -2.70
CA ASN A 227 16.91 0.89 -2.19
C ASN A 227 15.84 0.89 -3.29
N VAL A 228 15.68 -0.28 -3.92
CA VAL A 228 14.67 -0.58 -4.95
C VAL A 228 13.26 -0.12 -4.56
N GLY A 229 12.93 -0.05 -3.26
CA GLY A 229 11.62 0.37 -2.77
C GLY A 229 11.34 1.87 -2.78
N ILE A 230 12.34 2.73 -3.00
CA ILE A 230 12.16 4.19 -3.09
C ILE A 230 12.75 4.81 -4.37
N SER A 231 13.15 3.99 -5.34
CA SER A 231 13.81 4.48 -6.56
C SER A 231 12.86 4.70 -7.74
N PHE A 232 11.55 4.83 -7.52
CA PHE A 232 10.58 5.11 -8.57
C PHE A 232 10.40 6.63 -8.82
N PRO A 233 9.95 7.04 -10.02
CA PRO A 233 9.91 8.46 -10.41
C PRO A 233 9.01 9.37 -9.56
N HIS A 234 7.99 8.82 -8.91
CA HIS A 234 7.01 9.64 -8.20
C HIS A 234 7.57 10.15 -6.88
N LEU A 235 7.79 11.46 -6.77
CA LEU A 235 8.44 12.07 -5.60
C LEU A 235 9.81 11.46 -5.32
N PHE A 236 10.58 11.19 -6.37
CA PHE A 236 11.91 10.60 -6.22
C PHE A 236 12.77 11.40 -5.21
N PRO A 237 13.18 10.79 -4.09
CA PRO A 237 13.81 11.50 -2.97
C PRO A 237 15.31 11.70 -3.23
N ARG A 238 15.65 12.73 -4.00
CA ARG A 238 17.04 13.05 -4.41
C ARG A 238 17.99 13.37 -3.25
N ASP A 239 17.45 13.74 -2.10
CA ASP A 239 18.18 14.02 -0.87
C ASP A 239 18.64 12.75 -0.15
N LYS A 240 18.09 11.59 -0.54
CA LYS A 240 18.44 10.28 0.02
C LYS A 240 19.42 9.57 -0.88
N LYS A 241 20.64 9.33 -0.39
CA LYS A 241 21.69 8.62 -1.13
C LYS A 241 21.20 7.24 -1.58
N GLU A 242 20.49 6.54 -0.71
CA GLU A 242 19.95 5.20 -0.97
C GLU A 242 18.84 5.17 -2.03
N ALA A 243 18.32 6.31 -2.51
CA ALA A 243 17.36 6.33 -3.60
C ALA A 243 18.04 6.18 -4.98
N GLY A 244 19.35 6.39 -5.06
CA GLY A 244 20.11 6.53 -6.30
C GLY A 244 20.17 7.98 -6.80
N LEU A 245 20.96 8.20 -7.84
CA LEU A 245 21.16 9.51 -8.48
C LEU A 245 19.95 9.93 -9.31
N TRP A 246 19.23 8.98 -9.89
CA TRP A 246 17.97 9.20 -10.60
C TRP A 246 17.03 8.00 -10.50
N ALA A 247 15.73 8.26 -10.69
CA ALA A 247 14.72 7.22 -10.66
C ALA A 247 14.98 6.14 -11.73
N GLY A 248 14.96 4.88 -11.30
CA GLY A 248 15.25 3.74 -12.16
C GLY A 248 16.71 3.62 -12.59
N GLU A 249 17.67 4.12 -11.82
CA GLU A 249 19.10 3.86 -12.03
C GLU A 249 19.42 2.36 -11.96
N THR A 250 18.83 1.65 -11.00
CA THR A 250 19.09 0.23 -10.80
C THR A 250 18.34 -0.66 -11.80
N PRO A 251 18.95 -1.75 -12.31
CA PRO A 251 18.36 -2.61 -13.34
C PRO A 251 17.01 -3.22 -12.93
N GLU A 252 16.80 -3.50 -11.65
CA GLU A 252 15.56 -4.06 -11.11
C GLU A 252 14.39 -3.10 -11.33
N VAL A 253 14.57 -1.81 -11.01
CA VAL A 253 13.52 -0.79 -11.14
C VAL A 253 13.33 -0.39 -12.60
N TYR A 254 14.43 -0.17 -13.35
CA TYR A 254 14.34 0.19 -14.76
C TYR A 254 13.57 -0.86 -15.58
N ASN A 255 13.97 -2.12 -15.48
CA ASN A 255 13.36 -3.18 -16.27
C ASN A 255 11.96 -3.54 -15.78
N LEU A 256 11.66 -3.35 -14.49
CA LEU A 256 10.29 -3.47 -13.98
C LEU A 256 9.37 -2.41 -14.57
N MET A 257 9.79 -1.14 -14.58
CA MET A 257 9.01 -0.06 -15.22
C MET A 257 8.77 -0.38 -16.68
N ARG A 258 9.81 -0.81 -17.42
CA ARG A 258 9.69 -1.23 -18.82
C ARG A 258 8.69 -2.39 -18.98
N PHE A 259 8.81 -3.43 -18.15
CA PHE A 259 7.91 -4.58 -18.19
C PHE A 259 6.43 -4.17 -18.04
N ILE A 260 6.15 -3.24 -17.13
CA ILE A 260 4.81 -2.73 -16.86
C ILE A 260 4.32 -1.82 -17.99
N TYR A 261 5.15 -0.91 -18.50
CA TYR A 261 4.77 -0.05 -19.63
C TYR A 261 4.51 -0.82 -20.93
N ASP A 262 5.20 -1.94 -21.14
CA ASP A 262 4.96 -2.87 -22.26
C ASP A 262 3.64 -3.67 -22.10
N ARG A 263 2.93 -3.53 -20.97
CA ARG A 263 1.69 -4.23 -20.62
C ARG A 263 0.57 -3.25 -20.28
N PRO A 264 0.06 -2.52 -21.28
CA PRO A 264 -1.01 -1.53 -21.08
C PRO A 264 -2.31 -2.16 -20.56
N GLU A 265 -2.44 -3.49 -20.55
CA GLU A 265 -3.58 -4.20 -19.98
C GLU A 265 -3.62 -4.19 -18.44
N ILE A 266 -2.56 -3.74 -17.75
CA ILE A 266 -2.55 -3.63 -16.28
C ILE A 266 -3.53 -2.53 -15.83
N VAL A 267 -4.53 -2.93 -15.03
CA VAL A 267 -5.63 -2.05 -14.59
C VAL A 267 -5.69 -1.82 -13.09
N MET A 268 -4.86 -2.52 -12.33
CA MET A 268 -4.80 -2.45 -10.87
C MET A 268 -3.48 -3.01 -10.39
N VAL A 269 -2.96 -2.42 -9.31
CA VAL A 269 -1.72 -2.81 -8.68
C VAL A 269 -1.96 -3.15 -7.21
N TYR A 270 -1.36 -4.24 -6.76
CA TYR A 270 -1.24 -4.61 -5.35
C TYR A 270 0.23 -4.58 -4.92
N THR A 271 0.50 -3.99 -3.77
CA THR A 271 1.84 -3.95 -3.17
C THR A 271 1.82 -4.62 -1.80
N LEU A 272 2.52 -5.74 -1.63
CA LEU A 272 2.70 -6.36 -0.32
C LEU A 272 3.99 -5.82 0.29
N GLY A 273 3.90 -5.10 1.41
CA GLY A 273 5.04 -4.38 1.95
C GLY A 273 4.75 -3.68 3.27
N SER A 274 5.47 -2.59 3.51
CA SER A 274 5.40 -1.85 4.78
C SER A 274 4.11 -1.02 4.90
N SER A 275 3.66 -0.36 3.83
CA SER A 275 2.46 0.50 3.82
C SER A 275 1.15 -0.32 3.70
N ASP A 276 0.02 0.29 4.06
CA ASP A 276 -1.28 -0.42 4.12
C ASP A 276 -2.47 0.44 3.64
N PHE A 277 -2.61 0.62 2.33
CA PHE A 277 -3.76 1.31 1.73
C PHE A 277 -5.08 0.52 1.83
N CYS A 278 -5.01 -0.79 2.13
CA CYS A 278 -6.20 -1.58 2.46
C CYS A 278 -6.81 -1.14 3.81
N VAL A 279 -6.00 -0.86 4.84
CA VAL A 279 -6.50 -0.42 6.16
C VAL A 279 -6.61 1.09 6.27
N ALA A 280 -5.66 1.83 5.70
CA ALA A 280 -5.55 3.27 5.79
C ALA A 280 -5.39 3.88 4.39
N PRO A 281 -6.44 4.51 3.82
CA PRO A 281 -6.39 5.16 2.52
C PRO A 281 -5.16 6.06 2.35
N PRO A 282 -4.63 6.20 1.11
CA PRO A 282 -3.43 6.99 0.87
C PRO A 282 -3.63 8.42 1.37
N LYS A 283 -2.64 8.95 2.08
CA LYS A 283 -2.75 10.25 2.76
C LYS A 283 -2.29 11.38 1.86
N GLY A 284 -3.00 12.51 1.93
CA GLY A 284 -2.51 13.80 1.46
C GLY A 284 -1.64 14.49 2.51
N GLY A 285 -1.20 15.71 2.22
CA GLY A 285 -0.38 16.55 3.09
C GLY A 285 1.03 16.82 2.57
N ARG A 286 1.40 16.27 1.41
CA ARG A 286 2.66 16.57 0.75
C ARG A 286 2.61 17.97 0.12
N LYS A 287 3.72 18.69 0.20
CA LYS A 287 3.88 20.03 -0.39
C LYS A 287 4.51 19.85 -1.77
N GLY A 288 3.78 20.24 -2.82
CA GLY A 288 4.28 20.18 -4.19
C GLY A 288 4.98 21.47 -4.59
N GLU A 289 6.01 21.37 -5.44
CA GLU A 289 6.62 22.49 -6.12
C GLU A 289 5.80 22.79 -7.39
N ALA A 290 4.79 23.65 -7.28
CA ALA A 290 3.96 24.04 -8.42
C ALA A 290 4.60 25.21 -9.19
N ASN A 291 4.57 25.17 -10.53
CA ASN A 291 4.83 26.37 -11.33
C ASN A 291 3.60 27.29 -11.26
N LEU A 292 3.74 28.40 -10.54
CA LEU A 292 2.66 29.31 -10.15
C LEU A 292 2.32 30.37 -11.21
N GLN A 293 2.99 30.36 -12.37
CA GLN A 293 2.93 31.47 -13.33
C GLN A 293 1.94 31.23 -14.48
N ASN A 294 1.66 29.97 -14.86
CA ASN A 294 0.79 29.63 -15.99
C ASN A 294 -0.19 28.52 -15.63
N ILE A 295 -1.29 28.90 -14.99
CA ILE A 295 -2.26 27.99 -14.41
C ILE A 295 -3.52 27.92 -15.27
N LYS A 296 -3.91 26.72 -15.69
CA LYS A 296 -5.24 26.47 -16.30
C LYS A 296 -6.23 26.02 -15.23
N VAL A 297 -7.44 26.59 -15.26
CA VAL A 297 -8.52 26.22 -14.35
C VAL A 297 -9.25 25.00 -14.90
N PRO A 298 -9.29 23.85 -14.19
CA PRO A 298 -10.04 22.68 -14.64
C PRO A 298 -11.52 23.01 -14.86
N ALA A 299 -12.16 22.39 -15.86
CA ALA A 299 -13.55 22.68 -16.26
C ALA A 299 -14.59 22.57 -15.12
N ARG A 300 -14.28 21.79 -14.07
CA ARG A 300 -15.10 21.70 -12.85
C ARG A 300 -15.11 22.99 -12.03
N TYR A 301 -13.99 23.72 -11.99
CA TYR A 301 -13.86 25.00 -11.30
C TYR A 301 -14.06 26.21 -12.20
N ALA A 302 -13.86 26.06 -13.52
CA ALA A 302 -14.06 27.15 -14.48
C ALA A 302 -15.50 27.71 -14.42
N ARG A 303 -16.50 26.82 -14.26
CA ARG A 303 -17.90 27.21 -14.04
C ARG A 303 -18.14 27.89 -12.70
N MET A 304 -17.43 27.49 -11.65
CA MET A 304 -17.54 28.09 -10.32
C MET A 304 -16.89 29.48 -10.27
N LEU A 305 -15.79 29.66 -11.00
CA LEU A 305 -15.01 30.89 -11.04
C LEU A 305 -15.42 31.83 -12.19
N GLU A 306 -16.37 31.42 -13.04
CA GLU A 306 -16.81 32.14 -14.25
C GLU A 306 -15.65 32.48 -15.21
N THR A 307 -14.75 31.51 -15.41
CA THR A 307 -13.58 31.64 -16.27
C THR A 307 -13.66 30.71 -17.49
N ASP A 308 -12.97 31.05 -18.58
CA ASP A 308 -12.84 30.15 -19.73
C ASP A 308 -11.82 29.04 -19.39
N PRO A 309 -12.15 27.74 -19.54
CA PRO A 309 -11.22 26.63 -19.33
C PRO A 309 -9.93 26.70 -20.17
N ASN A 310 -9.92 27.46 -21.27
CA ASN A 310 -8.76 27.65 -22.13
C ASN A 310 -7.88 28.85 -21.74
N GLN A 311 -8.35 29.71 -20.83
CA GLN A 311 -7.60 30.85 -20.30
C GLN A 311 -6.59 30.40 -19.25
N THR A 312 -5.43 31.05 -19.22
CA THR A 312 -4.38 30.85 -18.22
C THR A 312 -4.35 32.01 -17.23
N PHE A 313 -4.03 31.72 -15.98
CA PHE A 313 -3.96 32.67 -14.88
C PHE A 313 -2.64 32.52 -14.11
N THR A 314 -2.26 33.55 -13.37
CA THR A 314 -1.24 33.48 -12.32
C THR A 314 -1.86 33.06 -10.98
N MET A 315 -1.04 32.63 -10.02
CA MET A 315 -1.53 32.27 -8.68
C MET A 315 -2.24 33.43 -7.98
N ASP A 316 -1.75 34.66 -8.14
CA ASP A 316 -2.35 35.86 -7.53
C ASP A 316 -3.74 36.17 -8.10
N GLU A 317 -3.91 36.07 -9.41
CA GLU A 317 -5.21 36.27 -10.07
C GLU A 317 -6.25 35.26 -9.60
N LEU A 318 -5.84 34.01 -9.38
CA LEU A 318 -6.74 32.97 -8.90
C LEU A 318 -7.08 33.10 -7.42
N MET A 319 -6.12 33.56 -6.60
CA MET A 319 -6.40 33.91 -5.21
C MET A 319 -7.44 35.04 -5.12
N GLU A 320 -7.36 36.04 -6.01
CA GLU A 320 -8.31 37.15 -6.03
C GLU A 320 -9.71 36.71 -6.48
N LEU A 321 -9.79 35.89 -7.54
CA LEU A 321 -11.06 35.30 -8.00
C LEU A 321 -11.71 34.44 -6.91
N LEU A 322 -10.92 33.73 -6.11
CA LEU A 322 -11.42 32.88 -5.04
C LEU A 322 -11.84 33.70 -3.82
N LYS A 323 -11.09 34.74 -3.44
CA LYS A 323 -11.44 35.66 -2.33
C LYS A 323 -12.83 36.27 -2.49
N GLN A 324 -13.20 36.65 -3.72
CA GLN A 324 -14.52 37.24 -4.01
C GLN A 324 -15.70 36.28 -3.76
N ARG A 325 -15.43 34.98 -3.63
CA ARG A 325 -16.45 33.93 -3.44
C ARG A 325 -16.37 33.26 -2.06
N MET A 326 -15.44 33.68 -1.21
CA MET A 326 -15.23 33.14 0.14
C MET A 326 -15.88 34.02 1.22
N PRO A 327 -16.35 33.45 2.34
CA PRO A 327 -16.88 34.24 3.47
C PRO A 327 -15.83 35.22 4.00
N ALA A 328 -16.27 36.42 4.38
CA ALA A 328 -15.39 37.45 4.94
C ALA A 328 -14.68 36.94 6.21
N GLY A 329 -13.34 36.92 6.18
CA GLY A 329 -12.49 36.48 7.29
C GLY A 329 -11.66 35.22 7.05
N LEU A 330 -11.85 34.51 5.92
CA LEU A 330 -10.96 33.42 5.54
C LEU A 330 -9.81 33.92 4.64
N GLU A 331 -8.58 33.66 5.06
CA GLU A 331 -7.39 34.00 4.27
C GLU A 331 -7.18 32.97 3.15
N VAL A 332 -7.21 33.45 1.90
CA VAL A 332 -6.93 32.64 0.72
C VAL A 332 -5.42 32.59 0.50
N THR A 333 -4.84 31.39 0.57
CA THR A 333 -3.40 31.16 0.40
C THR A 333 -3.07 30.44 -0.92
N PRO A 334 -1.83 30.55 -1.43
CA PRO A 334 -1.39 29.83 -2.63
C PRO A 334 -1.56 28.31 -2.55
N ALA A 335 -1.33 27.73 -1.35
CA ALA A 335 -1.49 26.30 -1.12
C ALA A 335 -2.96 25.85 -1.24
N MET A 336 -3.89 26.69 -0.81
CA MET A 336 -5.33 26.42 -0.92
C MET A 336 -5.78 26.45 -2.39
N VAL A 337 -5.31 27.43 -3.16
CA VAL A 337 -5.61 27.54 -4.60
C VAL A 337 -4.93 26.43 -5.40
N ALA A 338 -3.67 26.09 -5.10
CA ALA A 338 -2.98 24.96 -5.73
C ALA A 338 -3.65 23.62 -5.42
N GLY A 339 -4.09 23.42 -4.18
CA GLY A 339 -4.88 22.25 -3.78
C GLY A 339 -6.23 22.19 -4.50
N MET A 340 -6.97 23.30 -4.53
CA MET A 340 -8.25 23.41 -5.22
C MET A 340 -8.09 23.10 -6.72
N LEU A 341 -7.17 23.76 -7.40
CA LEU A 341 -6.99 23.64 -8.85
C LEU A 341 -6.15 22.43 -9.26
N GLY A 342 -5.59 21.68 -8.31
CA GLY A 342 -4.72 20.54 -8.57
C GLY A 342 -3.42 20.92 -9.28
N LEU A 343 -2.81 22.06 -8.89
CA LEU A 343 -1.65 22.63 -9.55
C LEU A 343 -0.34 22.14 -8.96
N GLY A 344 0.67 22.03 -9.83
CA GLY A 344 1.93 21.36 -9.53
C GLY A 344 1.88 19.87 -9.77
N ALA A 345 2.99 19.19 -9.48
CA ALA A 345 3.02 17.73 -9.47
C ALA A 345 1.85 17.20 -8.62
N ALA A 346 1.22 16.12 -9.08
CA ALA A 346 0.19 15.46 -8.30
C ALA A 346 0.84 14.81 -7.07
N VAL A 347 0.99 15.55 -5.98
CA VAL A 347 1.69 15.01 -4.79
C VAL A 347 0.71 14.48 -3.74
N ASN A 348 -0.59 14.71 -3.93
CA ASN A 348 -1.64 14.25 -3.03
C ASN A 348 -2.72 13.47 -3.80
N PRO A 349 -3.32 12.43 -3.18
CA PRO A 349 -4.42 11.69 -3.77
C PRO A 349 -5.60 12.59 -4.09
N LEU A 350 -6.33 12.29 -5.17
CA LEU A 350 -7.50 13.07 -5.57
C LEU A 350 -8.73 12.66 -4.76
N ASP A 351 -9.53 13.66 -4.36
CA ASP A 351 -10.75 13.45 -3.55
C ASP A 351 -11.74 12.49 -4.21
N GLU A 352 -11.84 12.50 -5.54
CA GLU A 352 -12.70 11.59 -6.28
C GLU A 352 -12.27 10.12 -6.11
N ASP A 353 -10.96 9.85 -6.06
CA ASP A 353 -10.42 8.51 -5.89
C ASP A 353 -10.46 8.08 -4.41
N LEU A 354 -10.22 9.02 -3.48
CA LEU A 354 -10.33 8.77 -2.05
C LEU A 354 -11.71 8.21 -1.64
N LYS A 355 -12.78 8.52 -2.39
CA LYS A 355 -14.11 7.94 -2.14
C LYS A 355 -14.10 6.41 -2.19
N PHE A 356 -13.51 5.82 -3.23
CA PHE A 356 -13.47 4.36 -3.32
C PHE A 356 -12.44 3.76 -2.36
N TYR A 357 -11.31 4.44 -2.11
CA TYR A 357 -10.33 3.97 -1.11
C TYR A 357 -10.94 3.91 0.30
N ASN A 358 -11.63 4.97 0.73
CA ASN A 358 -12.31 5.00 2.02
C ASN A 358 -13.34 3.87 2.13
N LYS A 359 -14.19 3.71 1.10
CA LYS A 359 -15.21 2.67 1.10
C LYS A 359 -14.63 1.26 1.14
N LEU A 360 -13.61 0.98 0.34
CA LEU A 360 -12.97 -0.33 0.29
C LEU A 360 -12.15 -0.62 1.55
N SER A 361 -11.59 0.42 2.19
CA SER A 361 -10.93 0.30 3.49
C SER A 361 -11.90 -0.10 4.61
N GLU A 362 -13.10 0.51 4.65
CA GLU A 362 -14.15 0.10 5.58
C GLU A 362 -14.60 -1.35 5.33
N ASP A 363 -14.73 -1.74 4.07
CA ASP A 363 -15.12 -3.10 3.69
C ASP A 363 -14.02 -4.11 4.05
N TYR A 364 -12.74 -3.74 3.96
CA TYR A 364 -11.64 -4.59 4.41
C TYR A 364 -11.64 -4.79 5.92
N LYS A 365 -11.89 -3.73 6.70
CA LYS A 365 -12.02 -3.84 8.17
C LYS A 365 -13.13 -4.81 8.55
N LYS A 366 -14.30 -4.70 7.91
CA LYS A 366 -15.41 -5.65 8.08
C LYS A 366 -15.04 -7.07 7.65
N PHE A 367 -14.28 -7.21 6.57
CA PHE A 367 -13.78 -8.51 6.12
C PHE A 367 -12.89 -9.16 7.18
N LEU A 368 -11.96 -8.42 7.77
CA LEU A 368 -11.10 -8.90 8.86
C LEU A 368 -11.91 -9.28 10.11
N GLU A 369 -12.87 -8.44 10.52
CA GLU A 369 -13.80 -8.72 11.62
C GLU A 369 -14.58 -10.02 11.38
N SER A 370 -15.08 -10.23 10.16
CA SER A 370 -15.82 -11.45 9.81
C SER A 370 -14.98 -12.73 9.92
N ARG A 371 -13.66 -12.61 9.81
CA ARG A 371 -12.70 -13.70 10.00
C ARG A 371 -12.12 -13.78 11.40
N LYS A 372 -12.65 -12.99 12.34
CA LYS A 372 -12.19 -12.90 13.74
C LYS A 372 -10.70 -12.56 13.83
N PHE A 373 -10.20 -11.81 12.86
CA PHE A 373 -8.81 -11.36 12.84
C PHE A 373 -8.61 -10.27 13.91
N ASN A 374 -7.52 -10.36 14.68
CA ASN A 374 -7.18 -9.30 15.62
C ASN A 374 -6.56 -8.12 14.87
N SER A 375 -7.32 -7.05 14.70
CA SER A 375 -6.86 -5.81 14.05
C SER A 375 -6.20 -4.82 15.02
N GLU A 376 -6.12 -5.13 16.32
CA GLU A 376 -5.40 -4.31 17.32
C GLU A 376 -3.88 -4.55 17.22
N ARG A 377 -3.28 -3.98 16.17
CA ARG A 377 -1.84 -4.00 15.89
C ARG A 377 -1.30 -2.58 15.74
N LEU A 378 0.01 -2.40 15.86
CA LEU A 378 0.65 -1.10 15.63
C LEU A 378 0.31 -0.57 14.22
N ASP A 379 0.21 0.75 14.11
CA ASP A 379 -0.05 1.39 12.81
C ASP A 379 1.06 0.99 11.82
N ALA A 380 0.66 0.63 10.60
CA ALA A 380 1.62 0.39 9.53
C ALA A 380 2.41 1.69 9.22
N PRO A 381 3.70 1.57 8.84
CA PRO A 381 4.46 2.70 8.30
C PRO A 381 3.72 3.44 7.18
N ALA A 382 3.95 4.75 7.08
CA ALA A 382 3.45 5.53 5.96
C ALA A 382 4.12 5.08 4.65
N ASP A 383 3.44 5.30 3.52
CA ASP A 383 4.04 5.20 2.20
C ASP A 383 5.24 6.15 2.08
N LYS A 384 6.28 5.69 1.37
CA LYS A 384 7.52 6.44 1.17
C LYS A 384 7.48 7.18 -0.16
N ASP A 385 8.10 8.34 -0.20
CA ASP A 385 8.39 9.04 -1.45
C ASP A 385 9.29 8.17 -2.33
N GLY A 386 9.04 8.14 -3.64
CA GLY A 386 9.69 7.23 -4.57
C GLY A 386 9.19 5.77 -4.53
N SER A 387 8.11 5.45 -3.80
CA SER A 387 7.63 4.07 -3.70
C SER A 387 6.82 3.58 -4.91
N PHE A 388 6.81 2.26 -5.10
CA PHE A 388 6.11 1.61 -6.20
C PHE A 388 4.60 1.86 -6.17
N GLU A 389 3.95 1.77 -4.99
CA GLU A 389 2.51 1.98 -4.87
C GLU A 389 2.08 3.40 -5.24
N LEU A 390 2.92 4.40 -4.95
CA LEU A 390 2.67 5.79 -5.36
C LEU A 390 2.90 5.95 -6.86
N TRP A 391 4.00 5.43 -7.40
CA TRP A 391 4.26 5.46 -8.83
C TRP A 391 3.12 4.82 -9.64
N ALA A 392 2.62 3.66 -9.21
CA ALA A 392 1.49 3.01 -9.87
C ALA A 392 0.23 3.90 -9.89
N TYR A 393 -0.11 4.54 -8.76
CA TYR A 393 -1.27 5.43 -8.69
C TYR A 393 -1.08 6.69 -9.57
N TYR A 394 0.03 7.40 -9.40
CA TYR A 394 0.24 8.72 -10.01
C TYR A 394 0.70 8.68 -11.48
N HIS A 395 1.45 7.65 -11.89
CA HIS A 395 2.03 7.57 -13.24
C HIS A 395 1.26 6.60 -14.14
N LEU A 396 0.81 5.45 -13.63
CA LEU A 396 0.00 4.52 -14.42
C LEU A 396 -1.49 4.89 -14.41
N GLY A 397 -1.93 5.73 -13.46
CA GLY A 397 -3.33 6.16 -13.40
C GLY A 397 -4.29 5.01 -13.10
N VAL A 398 -3.85 4.01 -12.34
CA VAL A 398 -4.64 2.83 -11.94
C VAL A 398 -4.82 2.77 -10.42
N PRO A 399 -5.90 2.13 -9.91
CA PRO A 399 -6.02 1.85 -8.48
C PRO A 399 -4.80 1.07 -7.97
N SER A 400 -4.22 1.54 -6.86
CA SER A 400 -3.03 0.98 -6.24
C SER A 400 -3.32 0.72 -4.76
N PHE A 401 -3.26 -0.55 -4.34
CA PHE A 401 -3.52 -0.93 -2.95
C PHE A 401 -2.27 -1.59 -2.36
N SER A 402 -1.69 -0.97 -1.34
CA SER A 402 -0.70 -1.64 -0.49
C SER A 402 -1.36 -2.40 0.66
N MET A 403 -0.71 -3.44 1.14
CA MET A 403 -1.15 -4.24 2.28
C MET A 403 0.03 -4.63 3.15
N ASN A 404 -0.02 -4.20 4.41
CA ASN A 404 0.89 -4.64 5.45
C ASN A 404 0.32 -5.91 6.08
N LEU A 405 1.09 -7.00 6.00
CA LEU A 405 0.64 -8.31 6.47
C LEU A 405 0.89 -8.52 7.97
N PHE A 406 1.80 -7.76 8.56
CA PHE A 406 2.15 -7.86 9.98
C PHE A 406 2.77 -6.56 10.51
N THR A 407 2.23 -6.13 11.64
CA THR A 407 2.90 -5.28 12.61
C THR A 407 2.68 -5.90 13.99
N VAL A 408 3.52 -5.53 14.94
CA VAL A 408 3.44 -6.04 16.31
C VAL A 408 2.04 -5.76 16.93
N PRO A 409 1.38 -6.76 17.54
CA PRO A 409 0.11 -6.55 18.22
C PRO A 409 0.21 -5.53 19.36
N LYS A 410 -0.81 -4.68 19.50
CA LYS A 410 -0.90 -3.75 20.63
C LYS A 410 -1.10 -4.52 21.94
N VAL A 411 -0.53 -4.01 23.02
CA VAL A 411 -0.82 -4.56 24.36
C VAL A 411 -2.26 -4.19 24.71
N LYS A 412 -3.09 -5.18 25.02
CA LYS A 412 -4.40 -4.92 25.62
C LYS A 412 -4.16 -4.29 26.98
N GLU A 413 -4.47 -3.01 27.12
CA GLU A 413 -4.52 -2.40 28.45
C GLU A 413 -5.56 -3.16 29.26
N GLU A 414 -5.15 -3.73 30.40
CA GLU A 414 -6.12 -4.17 31.40
C GLU A 414 -6.96 -2.93 31.72
N LYS A 415 -8.23 -2.95 31.30
CA LYS A 415 -9.20 -1.96 31.76
C LYS A 415 -9.07 -1.97 33.27
N LYS A 416 -8.61 -0.86 33.85
CA LYS A 416 -8.81 -0.60 35.27
C LYS A 416 -10.32 -0.59 35.47
N THR A 417 -10.86 -1.75 35.81
CA THR A 417 -12.18 -1.92 36.37
C THR A 417 -12.11 -1.26 37.73
N ASP A 418 -12.35 0.06 37.78
CA ASP A 418 -12.94 0.80 38.91
C ASP A 418 -12.77 2.32 38.78
N SER A 419 -13.19 2.89 37.66
CA SER A 419 -13.75 4.24 37.66
C SER A 419 -14.95 4.24 36.74
N GLY A 420 -16.11 4.72 37.18
CA GLY A 420 -17.35 4.80 36.40
C GLY A 420 -17.32 5.77 35.21
N THR A 421 -16.16 5.88 34.55
CA THR A 421 -15.83 6.73 33.42
C THR A 421 -16.05 6.01 32.09
N VAL A 422 -16.74 6.68 31.17
CA VAL A 422 -16.98 6.23 29.79
C VAL A 422 -15.64 6.12 29.04
N SER A 423 -15.44 5.08 28.21
CA SER A 423 -14.18 4.90 27.48
C SER A 423 -14.13 5.69 26.16
N LEU A 424 -12.94 5.95 25.62
CA LEU A 424 -12.75 6.61 24.32
C LEU A 424 -13.49 5.92 23.16
N ASN A 425 -13.50 4.58 23.16
CA ASN A 425 -14.18 3.80 22.13
C ASN A 425 -15.70 3.82 22.28
N ASP A 426 -16.22 4.05 23.49
CA ASP A 426 -17.65 4.22 23.72
C ASP A 426 -18.08 5.61 23.26
N VAL A 427 -17.31 6.66 23.57
CA VAL A 427 -17.55 8.04 23.11
C VAL A 427 -17.53 8.15 21.58
N GLU A 428 -16.64 7.42 20.90
CA GLU A 428 -16.56 7.42 19.43
C GLU A 428 -17.83 6.86 18.75
N LYS A 429 -18.61 6.06 19.48
CA LYS A 429 -19.85 5.42 18.99
C LYS A 429 -21.12 6.15 19.44
N MET A 430 -21.00 7.15 20.32
CA MET A 430 -22.15 7.89 20.85
C MET A 430 -22.63 8.96 19.89
N SER A 431 -23.93 9.21 19.89
CA SER A 431 -24.49 10.43 19.31
C SER A 431 -24.17 11.65 20.18
N THR A 432 -24.31 12.85 19.62
CA THR A 432 -24.15 14.10 20.37
C THR A 432 -25.15 14.18 21.53
N GLU A 433 -26.38 13.70 21.35
CA GLU A 433 -27.38 13.66 22.42
C GLU A 433 -26.98 12.67 23.53
N GLU A 434 -26.50 11.48 23.17
CA GLU A 434 -26.05 10.46 24.13
C GLU A 434 -24.85 10.95 24.94
N PHE A 435 -23.88 11.58 24.29
CA PHE A 435 -22.69 12.10 24.96
C PHE A 435 -23.03 13.28 25.88
N THR A 436 -23.83 14.25 25.43
CA THR A 436 -24.22 15.39 26.26
C THR A 436 -25.13 15.00 27.42
N ALA A 437 -25.89 13.90 27.29
CA ALA A 437 -26.69 13.32 28.37
C ALA A 437 -25.86 12.63 29.47
N LEU A 438 -24.55 12.40 29.27
CA LEU A 438 -23.66 11.88 30.32
C LEU A 438 -23.51 12.84 31.51
N GLY A 439 -23.75 14.13 31.29
CA GLY A 439 -23.62 15.18 32.29
C GLY A 439 -22.17 15.62 32.54
N ASP A 440 -22.03 16.85 33.06
CA ASP A 440 -20.74 17.52 33.23
C ASP A 440 -19.73 16.73 34.05
N GLU A 441 -20.17 16.00 35.08
CA GLU A 441 -19.30 15.22 35.96
C GLU A 441 -18.63 14.04 35.25
N LYS A 442 -19.39 13.27 34.45
CA LYS A 442 -18.84 12.16 33.67
C LYS A 442 -17.99 12.63 32.50
N ILE A 443 -18.37 13.74 31.87
CA ILE A 443 -17.60 14.33 30.77
C ILE A 443 -16.28 14.91 31.30
N ALA A 444 -16.30 15.58 32.46
CA ALA A 444 -15.07 16.07 33.11
C ALA A 444 -14.16 14.92 33.53
N ALA A 445 -14.72 13.84 34.08
CA ALA A 445 -13.97 12.65 34.44
C ALA A 445 -13.37 11.95 33.19
N PHE A 446 -14.11 11.89 32.09
CA PHE A 446 -13.62 11.41 30.79
C PHE A 446 -12.47 12.27 30.25
N LEU A 447 -12.64 13.59 30.22
CA LEU A 447 -11.62 14.55 29.76
C LEU A 447 -10.33 14.42 30.57
N LYS A 448 -10.46 14.33 31.90
CA LYS A 448 -9.34 14.17 32.83
C LYS A 448 -8.66 12.82 32.68
N ALA A 449 -9.42 11.73 32.57
CA ALA A 449 -8.87 10.38 32.37
C ALA A 449 -8.05 10.26 31.07
N ASN A 450 -8.34 11.11 30.10
CA ASN A 450 -7.69 11.10 28.79
C ASN A 450 -6.70 12.26 28.57
N ASN A 451 -6.32 13.01 29.61
CA ASN A 451 -5.38 14.14 29.56
C ASN A 451 -5.72 15.19 28.47
N ALA A 452 -7.01 15.51 28.31
CA ALA A 452 -7.40 16.59 27.42
C ALA A 452 -6.80 17.94 27.87
N PRO A 453 -6.41 18.84 26.94
CA PRO A 453 -5.89 20.16 27.30
C PRO A 453 -6.86 20.94 28.21
N GLU A 454 -6.35 21.70 29.19
CA GLU A 454 -7.16 22.39 30.21
C GLU A 454 -8.25 23.34 29.66
N ARG A 455 -8.09 23.80 28.41
CA ARG A 455 -9.10 24.57 27.68
C ARG A 455 -10.39 23.79 27.37
N PHE A 456 -10.37 22.45 27.46
CA PHE A 456 -11.53 21.59 27.26
C PHE A 456 -12.19 21.30 28.61
N THR A 457 -13.15 22.15 28.99
CA THR A 457 -14.03 21.91 30.14
C THR A 457 -15.29 21.16 29.69
N ALA A 458 -15.95 20.45 30.61
CA ALA A 458 -17.17 19.69 30.27
C ALA A 458 -18.26 20.60 29.67
N SER A 459 -18.52 21.75 30.28
CA SER A 459 -19.52 22.71 29.81
C SER A 459 -19.13 23.32 28.45
N GLY A 460 -17.85 23.64 28.25
CA GLY A 460 -17.35 24.15 26.97
C GLY A 460 -17.44 23.12 25.84
N VAL A 461 -17.16 21.84 26.13
CA VAL A 461 -17.31 20.74 25.17
C VAL A 461 -18.78 20.54 24.79
N ILE A 462 -19.69 20.54 25.76
CA ILE A 462 -21.14 20.41 25.50
C ILE A 462 -21.64 21.57 24.64
N GLU A 463 -21.22 22.80 24.93
CA GLU A 463 -21.61 23.97 24.15
C GLU A 463 -21.08 23.91 22.71
N MET A 464 -19.81 23.53 22.55
CA MET A 464 -19.22 23.38 21.22
C MET A 464 -19.91 22.27 20.40
N MET A 465 -20.29 21.16 21.03
CA MET A 465 -21.05 20.09 20.37
C MET A 465 -22.47 20.51 20.00
N LYS A 466 -23.16 21.24 20.88
CA LYS A 466 -24.49 21.81 20.59
C LYS A 466 -24.46 22.86 19.47
N SER A 467 -23.33 23.57 19.34
CA SER A 467 -23.12 24.53 18.25
C SER A 467 -22.76 23.89 16.91
N GLY A 468 -22.63 22.55 16.85
CA GLY A 468 -22.28 21.82 15.63
C GLY A 468 -20.83 21.97 15.19
N ARG A 469 -19.95 22.52 16.04
CA ARG A 469 -18.52 22.74 15.71
C ARG A 469 -17.70 21.44 15.68
N PHE A 470 -18.08 20.43 16.45
CA PHE A 470 -17.53 19.08 16.37
C PHE A 470 -18.46 18.05 17.03
N ASP A 471 -18.31 16.78 16.68
CA ASP A 471 -19.07 15.65 17.24
C ASP A 471 -18.23 14.77 18.20
N PRO A 472 -18.83 13.84 18.96
CA PRO A 472 -18.11 12.94 19.87
C PRO A 472 -17.02 12.09 19.20
N LYS A 473 -17.22 11.68 17.94
CA LYS A 473 -16.24 10.91 17.17
C LYS A 473 -15.02 11.76 16.81
N GLN A 474 -15.22 13.01 16.41
CA GLN A 474 -14.16 13.97 16.15
C GLN A 474 -13.39 14.32 17.43
N MET A 475 -14.08 14.50 18.56
CA MET A 475 -13.45 14.73 19.86
C MET A 475 -12.59 13.54 20.29
N ALA A 476 -13.13 12.31 20.20
CA ALA A 476 -12.38 11.10 20.48
C ALA A 476 -11.14 10.98 19.57
N GLY A 477 -11.28 11.31 18.28
CA GLY A 477 -10.17 11.38 17.33
C GLY A 477 -9.12 12.44 17.69
N MET A 478 -9.52 13.63 18.12
CA MET A 478 -8.60 14.69 18.56
C MET A 478 -7.85 14.29 19.84
N ILE A 479 -8.54 13.68 20.80
CA ILE A 479 -7.93 13.20 22.04
C ILE A 479 -6.98 12.04 21.75
N LYS A 480 -7.34 11.08 20.88
CA LYS A 480 -6.41 10.04 20.39
C LYS A 480 -5.18 10.65 19.72
N GLY A 481 -5.36 11.71 18.92
CA GLY A 481 -4.26 12.47 18.32
C GLY A 481 -3.38 13.19 19.34
N ALA A 482 -3.96 13.70 20.43
CA ALA A 482 -3.22 14.37 21.51
C ALA A 482 -2.52 13.38 22.46
N GLN A 483 -3.10 12.20 22.70
CA GLN A 483 -2.49 11.09 23.44
C GLN A 483 -1.27 10.49 22.74
N LYS A 484 -1.08 10.76 21.43
CA LYS A 484 0.20 10.47 20.77
C LYS A 484 1.36 11.29 21.35
N LYS A 485 1.12 12.35 22.12
CA LYS A 485 2.14 12.89 23.04
C LYS A 485 2.19 11.97 24.26
N GLU A 486 3.31 11.26 24.39
CA GLU A 486 3.55 10.28 25.44
C GLU A 486 3.22 10.86 26.83
N LYS A 487 2.50 10.10 27.65
CA LYS A 487 2.25 10.47 29.05
C LYS A 487 3.61 10.57 29.74
N LYS A 488 3.90 11.74 30.33
CA LYS A 488 5.18 11.99 31.03
C LYS A 488 5.48 10.86 32.01
N GLY A 489 6.62 10.18 31.82
CA GLY A 489 7.09 9.08 32.67
C GLY A 489 6.57 7.68 32.33
N GLU A 490 5.73 7.51 31.32
CA GLU A 490 5.30 6.21 30.81
C GLU A 490 5.87 5.95 29.41
N LEU A 491 6.12 4.68 29.08
CA LEU A 491 6.44 4.28 27.71
C LEU A 491 5.27 4.56 26.77
N GLY A 492 5.58 5.01 25.55
CA GLY A 492 4.64 5.11 24.45
C GLY A 492 3.99 3.76 24.11
N GLU A 493 2.84 3.81 23.43
CA GLU A 493 2.11 2.61 23.00
C GLU A 493 2.97 1.68 22.15
N LYS A 494 3.79 2.26 21.25
CA LYS A 494 4.73 1.53 20.41
C LYS A 494 5.69 0.70 21.26
N GLU A 495 6.34 1.33 22.24
CA GLU A 495 7.42 0.68 22.98
C GLU A 495 6.88 -0.35 23.96
N LYS A 496 5.70 -0.08 24.54
CA LYS A 496 4.95 -1.09 25.31
C LYS A 496 4.64 -2.33 24.46
N ALA A 497 4.19 -2.16 23.22
CA ALA A 497 3.89 -3.26 22.31
C ALA A 497 5.14 -4.04 21.90
N LEU A 498 6.21 -3.34 21.52
CA LEU A 498 7.47 -3.97 21.12
C LEU A 498 8.12 -4.74 22.27
N LEU A 499 8.20 -4.16 23.48
CA LEU A 499 8.73 -4.86 24.65
C LEU A 499 7.89 -6.09 24.99
N ALA A 500 6.55 -5.97 25.01
CA ALA A 500 5.68 -7.10 25.30
C ALA A 500 5.83 -8.22 24.26
N TYR A 501 6.02 -7.87 22.99
CA TYR A 501 6.26 -8.84 21.92
C TYR A 501 7.63 -9.51 22.05
N ALA A 502 8.68 -8.73 22.29
CA ALA A 502 10.03 -9.24 22.53
C ALA A 502 10.07 -10.21 23.71
N ASP A 503 9.43 -9.85 24.83
CA ASP A 503 9.46 -10.61 26.07
C ASP A 503 8.54 -11.83 26.03
N LYS A 504 7.27 -11.67 25.60
CA LYS A 504 6.25 -12.73 25.68
C LYS A 504 6.21 -13.59 24.43
N THR A 505 6.27 -12.98 23.24
CA THR A 505 6.11 -13.71 21.97
C THR A 505 7.43 -14.27 21.49
N LEU A 506 8.52 -13.50 21.60
CA LEU A 506 9.87 -13.94 21.23
C LEU A 506 10.67 -14.52 22.41
N GLU A 507 10.03 -14.76 23.55
CA GLU A 507 10.63 -15.44 24.72
C GLU A 507 11.91 -14.72 25.23
N GLY A 508 11.90 -13.39 25.21
CA GLY A 508 13.03 -12.55 25.62
C GLY A 508 14.15 -12.44 24.59
N LYS A 509 14.01 -13.06 23.40
CA LYS A 509 15.01 -13.00 22.32
C LYS A 509 14.84 -11.81 21.38
N GLY A 510 13.77 -11.04 21.53
CA GLY A 510 13.51 -9.85 20.69
C GLY A 510 14.32 -8.62 21.06
N PHE A 511 15.05 -8.65 22.17
CA PHE A 511 15.85 -7.53 22.67
C PHE A 511 17.20 -8.02 23.20
N VAL A 512 18.29 -7.52 22.62
CA VAL A 512 19.64 -7.71 23.13
C VAL A 512 19.83 -6.78 24.32
N ARG A 513 20.07 -7.35 25.51
CA ARG A 513 20.29 -6.52 26.70
C ARG A 513 21.59 -5.73 26.56
N TRP A 514 21.53 -4.46 26.96
CA TRP A 514 22.70 -3.58 27.06
C TRP A 514 23.83 -4.27 27.82
N GLN A 515 24.94 -4.49 27.11
CA GLN A 515 26.13 -5.16 27.61
C GLN A 515 27.35 -4.29 27.36
N LYS A 516 28.19 -4.13 28.38
CA LYS A 516 29.43 -3.37 28.27
C LYS A 516 30.35 -3.99 27.22
N TYR A 517 30.91 -3.15 26.37
CA TYR A 517 31.89 -3.49 25.36
C TYR A 517 33.01 -2.44 25.35
N ASN A 518 34.25 -2.86 25.11
CA ASN A 518 35.38 -1.95 25.02
C ASN A 518 35.69 -1.68 23.55
N HIS A 519 35.10 -0.61 23.01
CA HIS A 519 35.21 -0.21 21.63
C HIS A 519 36.61 0.37 21.33
N PRO A 520 37.25 0.02 20.20
CA PRO A 520 38.60 0.46 19.86
C PRO A 520 38.76 1.98 19.81
N ASN A 521 37.82 2.71 19.17
CA ASN A 521 37.85 4.17 19.02
C ASN A 521 37.13 4.93 20.16
N LEU A 522 36.02 4.40 20.70
CA LEU A 522 35.13 5.11 21.63
C LEU A 522 35.36 4.76 23.13
N GLY A 523 36.15 3.72 23.43
CA GLY A 523 36.34 3.25 24.81
C GLY A 523 35.15 2.43 25.33
N GLU A 524 34.75 2.62 26.60
CA GLU A 524 33.65 1.85 27.19
C GLU A 524 32.29 2.30 26.61
N VAL A 525 31.62 1.38 25.91
CA VAL A 525 30.26 1.55 25.36
C VAL A 525 29.37 0.42 25.86
N GLU A 526 28.05 0.52 25.64
CA GLU A 526 27.13 -0.60 25.85
C GLU A 526 26.39 -0.94 24.54
N ILE A 527 26.35 -2.22 24.19
CA ILE A 527 25.70 -2.75 22.98
C ILE A 527 24.37 -3.42 23.37
N GLY A 528 23.28 -3.08 22.68
CA GLY A 528 21.96 -3.64 22.92
C GLY A 528 20.86 -2.96 22.11
N GLY A 529 19.63 -3.44 22.24
CA GLY A 529 18.49 -2.91 21.51
C GLY A 529 17.58 -4.00 20.97
N TYR A 530 16.57 -3.58 20.21
CA TYR A 530 15.70 -4.51 19.51
C TYR A 530 16.45 -5.25 18.40
N ILE A 531 16.18 -6.54 18.24
CA ILE A 531 16.74 -7.28 17.12
C ILE A 531 16.13 -6.79 15.80
N PRO A 532 16.89 -6.77 14.70
CA PRO A 532 16.38 -6.47 13.36
C PRO A 532 15.22 -7.38 12.95
N TYR A 533 14.37 -6.90 12.03
CA TYR A 533 13.19 -7.58 11.48
C TYR A 533 12.04 -7.86 12.45
N MET A 534 12.21 -7.71 13.77
CA MET A 534 11.17 -8.03 14.75
C MET A 534 9.85 -7.30 14.50
N GLU A 535 9.89 -6.03 14.08
CA GLU A 535 8.68 -5.23 13.86
C GLU A 535 7.84 -5.71 12.67
N SER A 536 8.49 -6.29 11.65
CA SER A 536 7.88 -6.60 10.34
C SER A 536 7.77 -8.10 10.05
N THR A 537 8.51 -8.94 10.79
CA THR A 537 8.68 -10.36 10.48
C THR A 537 8.24 -11.22 11.67
N PRO A 538 7.01 -11.74 11.65
CA PRO A 538 6.51 -12.58 12.74
C PRO A 538 7.22 -13.94 12.80
N LYS A 539 7.00 -14.68 13.88
CA LYS A 539 7.44 -16.08 13.94
C LYS A 539 6.85 -16.89 12.77
N PRO A 540 7.61 -17.82 12.18
CA PRO A 540 7.19 -18.52 10.95
C PRO A 540 5.87 -19.30 11.07
N GLU A 541 5.50 -19.74 12.27
CA GLU A 541 4.24 -20.47 12.51
C GLU A 541 2.99 -19.59 12.30
N LEU A 542 3.15 -18.27 12.29
CA LEU A 542 2.05 -17.33 12.04
C LEU A 542 1.79 -17.11 10.55
N ILE A 543 2.73 -17.46 9.66
CA ILE A 543 2.67 -17.15 8.22
C ILE A 543 1.33 -17.61 7.62
N ASP A 544 1.01 -18.90 7.69
CA ASP A 544 -0.20 -19.45 7.06
C ASP A 544 -1.48 -18.79 7.58
N SER A 545 -1.54 -18.52 8.89
CA SER A 545 -2.71 -17.89 9.51
C SER A 545 -2.89 -16.43 9.05
N LEU A 546 -1.80 -15.66 8.97
CA LEU A 546 -1.81 -14.26 8.55
C LEU A 546 -2.17 -14.16 7.07
N LEU A 547 -1.52 -14.96 6.23
CA LEU A 547 -1.71 -14.97 4.78
C LEU A 547 -3.10 -15.48 4.40
N GLY A 548 -3.53 -16.62 4.97
CA GLY A 548 -4.83 -17.22 4.69
C GLY A 548 -6.02 -16.41 5.18
N THR A 549 -5.82 -15.53 6.17
CA THR A 549 -6.85 -14.61 6.65
C THR A 549 -6.94 -13.34 5.81
N GLN A 550 -5.79 -12.72 5.48
CA GLN A 550 -5.75 -11.38 4.88
C GLN A 550 -5.81 -11.41 3.35
N LEU A 551 -5.02 -12.25 2.68
CA LEU A 551 -4.86 -12.22 1.21
C LEU A 551 -6.13 -12.52 0.40
N PRO A 552 -7.12 -13.31 0.86
CA PRO A 552 -8.36 -13.49 0.11
C PRO A 552 -9.14 -12.18 -0.12
N TRP A 553 -8.84 -11.12 0.63
CA TRP A 553 -9.37 -9.77 0.35
C TRP A 553 -8.99 -9.26 -1.04
N LEU A 554 -7.76 -9.52 -1.50
CA LEU A 554 -7.29 -9.08 -2.82
C LEU A 554 -8.15 -9.67 -3.95
N LEU A 555 -8.70 -10.87 -3.75
CA LEU A 555 -9.65 -11.49 -4.68
C LEU A 555 -10.99 -10.75 -4.67
N GLN A 556 -11.46 -10.24 -3.53
CA GLN A 556 -12.68 -9.42 -3.46
C GLN A 556 -12.49 -8.06 -4.14
N LEU A 557 -11.31 -7.46 -4.02
CA LEU A 557 -10.96 -6.22 -4.74
C LEU A 557 -10.99 -6.42 -6.26
N THR A 558 -10.55 -7.57 -6.78
CA THR A 558 -10.59 -7.83 -8.23
C THR A 558 -11.99 -7.79 -8.80
N ALA A 559 -13.00 -8.21 -8.03
CA ALA A 559 -14.39 -8.18 -8.46
C ALA A 559 -14.94 -6.74 -8.61
N LYS A 560 -14.18 -5.72 -8.16
CA LYS A 560 -14.52 -4.31 -8.30
C LYS A 560 -13.99 -3.68 -9.59
N LEU A 561 -13.15 -4.40 -10.35
CA LEU A 561 -12.57 -3.90 -11.60
C LEU A 561 -13.65 -3.43 -12.60
N PRO A 562 -13.35 -2.42 -13.43
CA PRO A 562 -14.24 -1.98 -14.49
C PRO A 562 -14.59 -3.13 -15.44
N GLN A 563 -15.85 -3.16 -15.88
CA GLN A 563 -16.36 -4.13 -16.84
C GLN A 563 -17.11 -3.38 -17.94
N ILE A 564 -16.38 -3.03 -19.00
CA ILE A 564 -16.88 -2.18 -20.08
C ILE A 564 -17.54 -3.03 -21.18
N GLY A 565 -18.74 -2.65 -21.60
CA GLY A 565 -19.48 -3.34 -22.66
C GLY A 565 -20.56 -2.48 -23.31
N ILE A 566 -21.14 -2.98 -24.41
CA ILE A 566 -22.30 -2.35 -25.07
C ILE A 566 -23.58 -2.85 -24.39
N ALA A 567 -24.29 -1.97 -23.68
CA ALA A 567 -25.54 -2.31 -22.99
C ALA A 567 -26.71 -2.42 -23.96
N SER A 568 -26.89 -1.39 -24.78
CA SER A 568 -28.01 -1.26 -25.70
C SER A 568 -27.73 -0.23 -26.79
N GLU A 569 -28.63 -0.18 -27.77
CA GLU A 569 -28.61 0.69 -28.92
C GLU A 569 -30.03 1.23 -29.16
N LYS A 570 -30.10 2.44 -29.71
CA LYS A 570 -31.34 3.03 -30.19
C LYS A 570 -31.08 3.67 -31.55
N ILE A 571 -31.87 3.24 -32.53
CA ILE A 571 -31.82 3.76 -33.89
C ILE A 571 -33.08 4.58 -34.14
N THR A 572 -32.90 5.79 -34.67
CA THR A 572 -34.02 6.66 -35.10
C THR A 572 -33.83 6.98 -36.58
N GLU A 573 -34.77 6.58 -37.42
CA GLU A 573 -34.79 6.93 -38.83
C GLU A 573 -35.14 8.42 -38.99
N MET A 574 -34.36 9.13 -39.82
CA MET A 574 -34.52 10.56 -40.10
C MET A 574 -34.95 10.82 -41.56
N GLY A 575 -35.20 9.76 -42.33
CA GLY A 575 -35.52 9.81 -43.76
C GLY A 575 -34.29 9.91 -44.67
N GLY A 576 -34.43 9.57 -45.95
CA GLY A 576 -33.33 9.65 -46.93
C GLY A 576 -32.14 8.74 -46.63
N ASN A 577 -32.39 7.57 -46.04
CA ASN A 577 -31.37 6.64 -45.54
C ASN A 577 -30.44 7.23 -44.47
N VAL A 578 -30.91 8.29 -43.78
CA VAL A 578 -30.22 8.90 -42.64
C VAL A 578 -30.77 8.34 -41.34
N TYR A 579 -29.88 7.95 -40.43
CA TYR A 579 -30.20 7.36 -39.15
C TYR A 579 -29.41 8.02 -38.03
N LYS A 580 -30.10 8.35 -36.94
CA LYS A 580 -29.46 8.68 -35.66
C LYS A 580 -29.19 7.39 -34.91
N VAL A 581 -27.91 7.11 -34.67
CA VAL A 581 -27.42 5.93 -33.96
C VAL A 581 -27.01 6.36 -32.55
N GLU A 582 -27.72 5.88 -31.53
CA GLU A 582 -27.38 6.07 -30.13
C GLU A 582 -26.89 4.73 -29.55
N ILE A 583 -25.66 4.69 -29.03
CA ILE A 583 -25.10 3.50 -28.38
C ILE A 583 -24.87 3.80 -26.90
N TYR A 584 -25.32 2.89 -26.05
CA TYR A 584 -25.18 2.98 -24.60
C TYR A 584 -24.08 2.03 -24.14
N ILE A 585 -22.96 2.61 -23.73
CA ILE A 585 -21.81 1.88 -23.19
C ILE A 585 -21.93 1.83 -21.67
N GLU A 586 -21.85 0.65 -21.09
CA GLU A 586 -21.94 0.45 -19.63
C GLU A 586 -20.60 0.08 -19.01
N ASN A 587 -20.44 0.47 -17.75
CA ASN A 587 -19.46 -0.10 -16.83
C ASN A 587 -20.21 -0.81 -15.70
N LYS A 588 -20.19 -2.16 -15.70
CA LYS A 588 -20.79 -2.98 -14.62
C LYS A 588 -19.90 -3.08 -13.38
N GLY A 589 -18.64 -2.67 -13.50
CA GLY A 589 -17.69 -2.66 -12.40
C GLY A 589 -17.96 -1.54 -11.40
N TYR A 590 -17.50 -1.73 -10.16
CA TYR A 590 -17.62 -0.70 -9.12
C TYR A 590 -16.64 0.46 -9.33
N LEU A 591 -15.44 0.18 -9.83
CA LEU A 591 -14.42 1.20 -10.07
C LEU A 591 -14.67 1.93 -11.39
N PRO A 592 -14.40 3.25 -11.45
CA PRO A 592 -14.47 4.02 -12.69
C PRO A 592 -13.31 3.64 -13.63
N TYR A 593 -13.45 4.00 -14.91
CA TYR A 593 -12.35 3.89 -15.88
C TYR A 593 -12.24 5.13 -16.79
N PRO A 594 -11.04 5.74 -16.89
CA PRO A 594 -9.96 5.63 -15.91
C PRO A 594 -10.37 6.26 -14.57
N ILE A 595 -9.61 6.01 -13.49
CA ILE A 595 -9.78 6.72 -12.21
C ILE A 595 -9.43 8.22 -12.37
N ALA A 596 -9.72 9.05 -11.38
CA ALA A 596 -9.51 10.50 -11.50
C ALA A 596 -8.03 10.83 -11.75
N MET A 597 -7.10 10.12 -11.10
CA MET A 597 -5.67 10.28 -11.38
C MET A 597 -5.31 9.93 -12.82
N GLY A 598 -5.90 8.86 -13.34
CA GLY A 598 -5.74 8.44 -14.72
C GLY A 598 -6.27 9.47 -15.73
N GLN A 599 -7.39 10.12 -15.42
CA GLN A 599 -7.89 11.24 -16.22
C GLN A 599 -6.91 12.43 -16.22
N ARG A 600 -6.24 12.67 -15.09
CA ARG A 600 -5.28 13.78 -14.95
C ARG A 600 -4.00 13.53 -15.75
N ASN A 601 -3.48 12.32 -15.76
CA ASN A 601 -2.21 11.98 -16.42
C ASN A 601 -2.39 11.36 -17.83
N ASN A 602 -3.64 11.22 -18.31
CA ASN A 602 -4.01 10.57 -19.58
C ASN A 602 -3.57 9.10 -19.67
N GLN A 603 -3.64 8.38 -18.56
CA GLN A 603 -3.41 6.93 -18.47
C GLN A 603 -4.59 6.25 -17.76
N PRO A 604 -4.76 4.93 -17.89
CA PRO A 604 -4.25 4.08 -18.96
C PRO A 604 -4.81 4.45 -20.35
N ALA A 605 -4.40 3.70 -21.38
CA ALA A 605 -4.84 3.90 -22.77
C ALA A 605 -6.37 3.99 -22.91
N PRO A 606 -6.91 4.91 -23.73
CA PRO A 606 -8.34 5.15 -23.79
C PRO A 606 -9.12 3.98 -24.40
N VAL A 607 -10.35 3.78 -23.94
CA VAL A 607 -11.34 2.93 -24.63
C VAL A 607 -11.94 3.71 -25.79
N VAL A 608 -11.99 3.10 -26.98
CA VAL A 608 -12.52 3.71 -28.21
C VAL A 608 -13.70 2.89 -28.72
N VAL A 609 -14.81 3.55 -29.03
CA VAL A 609 -15.94 2.95 -29.74
C VAL A 609 -15.80 3.27 -31.22
N VAL A 610 -15.76 2.22 -32.05
CA VAL A 610 -15.59 2.30 -33.49
C VAL A 610 -16.88 1.83 -34.17
N LEU A 611 -17.44 2.67 -35.03
CA LEU A 611 -18.49 2.24 -35.95
C LEU A 611 -17.85 1.77 -37.25
N ASP A 612 -18.08 0.51 -37.64
CA ASP A 612 -17.59 -0.09 -38.86
C ASP A 612 -18.73 -0.51 -39.79
N GLY A 613 -18.48 -0.43 -41.10
CA GLY A 613 -19.46 -0.68 -42.15
C GLY A 613 -19.36 0.34 -43.28
N GLU A 614 -20.07 0.07 -44.38
CA GLU A 614 -20.23 1.03 -45.48
C GLU A 614 -21.28 2.07 -45.11
N MET A 615 -20.82 3.24 -44.66
CA MET A 615 -21.66 4.35 -44.25
C MET A 615 -20.92 5.68 -44.41
N GLN A 616 -21.67 6.76 -44.61
CA GLN A 616 -21.18 8.12 -44.47
C GLN A 616 -21.56 8.64 -43.08
N ILE A 617 -20.60 9.17 -42.33
CA ILE A 617 -20.87 9.83 -41.04
C ILE A 617 -21.18 11.30 -41.33
N LEU A 618 -22.40 11.72 -41.06
CA LEU A 618 -22.85 13.10 -41.21
C LEU A 618 -22.57 13.92 -39.95
N GLU A 619 -22.69 13.30 -38.76
CA GLU A 619 -22.35 13.90 -37.47
C GLU A 619 -21.73 12.85 -36.53
N GLY A 620 -20.70 13.25 -35.78
CA GLY A 620 -19.90 12.39 -34.91
C GLY A 620 -18.57 11.96 -35.53
N ILE A 621 -17.81 11.13 -34.80
CA ILE A 621 -16.47 10.68 -35.22
C ILE A 621 -16.50 9.15 -35.35
N LYS A 622 -15.94 8.58 -36.43
CA LYS A 622 -15.94 7.12 -36.64
C LYS A 622 -15.35 6.35 -35.45
N ARG A 623 -14.23 6.85 -34.93
CA ARG A 623 -13.53 6.35 -33.75
C ARG A 623 -13.73 7.35 -32.62
N THR A 624 -14.69 7.10 -31.75
CA THR A 624 -15.04 8.01 -30.65
C THR A 624 -14.42 7.49 -29.34
N PRO A 625 -13.52 8.25 -28.69
CA PRO A 625 -13.08 7.92 -27.34
C PRO A 625 -14.29 7.89 -26.39
N LEU A 626 -14.41 6.83 -25.60
CA LEU A 626 -15.45 6.73 -24.57
C LEU A 626 -15.27 7.84 -23.52
N GLY A 627 -14.03 8.25 -23.26
CA GLY A 627 -13.65 9.11 -22.14
C GLY A 627 -13.96 8.45 -20.79
N ALA A 628 -13.98 9.23 -19.72
CA ALA A 628 -14.29 8.72 -18.39
C ALA A 628 -15.71 8.16 -18.29
N ILE A 629 -15.82 7.00 -17.64
CA ILE A 629 -17.09 6.36 -17.25
C ILE A 629 -17.01 5.93 -15.78
N ASN A 630 -18.01 6.31 -14.99
CA ASN A 630 -18.07 5.96 -13.57
C ASN A 630 -18.37 4.47 -13.39
N GLY A 631 -18.09 3.94 -12.20
CA GLY A 631 -18.55 2.61 -11.82
C GLY A 631 -20.07 2.52 -11.81
N ASN A 632 -20.61 1.35 -12.14
CA ASN A 632 -22.05 1.06 -12.20
C ASN A 632 -22.85 2.11 -12.98
N SER A 633 -22.32 2.56 -14.12
CA SER A 633 -22.92 3.65 -14.89
C SER A 633 -23.00 3.34 -16.38
N VAL A 634 -23.82 4.12 -17.09
CA VAL A 634 -24.02 4.01 -18.53
C VAL A 634 -23.75 5.38 -19.17
N LYS A 635 -23.02 5.37 -20.27
CA LYS A 635 -22.69 6.55 -21.08
C LYS A 635 -23.25 6.40 -22.48
N LYS A 636 -23.95 7.43 -22.95
CA LYS A 636 -24.51 7.47 -24.29
C LYS A 636 -23.55 8.15 -25.26
N LEU A 637 -23.33 7.51 -26.41
CA LEU A 637 -22.65 8.08 -27.57
C LEU A 637 -23.65 8.19 -28.73
N THR A 638 -23.49 9.18 -29.60
CA THR A 638 -24.46 9.49 -30.65
C THR A 638 -23.76 9.84 -31.96
N TRP A 639 -24.29 9.32 -33.05
CA TRP A 639 -23.87 9.59 -34.42
C TRP A 639 -25.08 9.84 -35.32
N ILE A 640 -24.88 10.60 -36.38
CA ILE A 640 -25.79 10.62 -37.52
C ILE A 640 -25.05 10.00 -38.70
N VAL A 641 -25.62 8.93 -39.26
CA VAL A 641 -25.02 8.18 -40.35
C VAL A 641 -26.00 8.08 -41.51
N GLN A 642 -25.47 8.06 -42.73
CA GLN A 642 -26.22 7.76 -43.94
C GLN A 642 -25.69 6.46 -44.55
N THR A 643 -26.58 5.50 -44.79
CA THR A 643 -26.19 4.20 -45.36
C THR A 643 -27.36 3.51 -46.05
N ASP A 644 -27.08 2.87 -47.17
CA ASP A 644 -28.02 1.98 -47.86
C ASP A 644 -27.99 0.54 -47.30
N LYS A 645 -27.13 0.27 -46.32
CA LYS A 645 -26.99 -1.04 -45.69
C LYS A 645 -28.03 -1.24 -44.59
N LYS A 646 -28.40 -2.51 -44.39
CA LYS A 646 -29.36 -2.92 -43.34
C LYS A 646 -28.74 -3.09 -41.96
N SER A 647 -27.43 -2.93 -41.84
CA SER A 647 -26.70 -3.08 -40.58
C SER A 647 -25.32 -2.43 -40.62
N ILE A 648 -24.86 -1.98 -39.46
CA ILE A 648 -23.46 -1.57 -39.20
C ILE A 648 -22.95 -2.32 -37.96
N ASN A 649 -21.65 -2.31 -37.73
CA ASN A 649 -21.06 -2.89 -36.54
C ASN A 649 -20.56 -1.79 -35.61
N ALA A 650 -20.74 -1.98 -34.31
CA ALA A 650 -20.11 -1.20 -33.27
C ALA A 650 -19.12 -2.07 -32.50
N LYS A 651 -17.87 -1.62 -32.40
CA LYS A 651 -16.78 -2.34 -31.74
C LYS A 651 -16.17 -1.47 -30.65
N ILE A 652 -15.92 -2.08 -29.50
CA ILE A 652 -15.08 -1.52 -28.45
C ILE A 652 -13.64 -1.97 -28.70
N GLU A 653 -12.76 -1.00 -28.97
CA GLU A 653 -11.32 -1.18 -29.06
C GLU A 653 -10.66 -0.67 -27.78
N SER A 654 -9.87 -1.52 -27.13
CA SER A 654 -9.13 -1.20 -25.93
C SER A 654 -7.86 -2.05 -25.86
N ALA A 655 -6.78 -1.47 -25.30
CA ALA A 655 -5.59 -2.23 -24.93
C ALA A 655 -5.82 -3.06 -23.64
N VAL A 656 -6.85 -2.72 -22.88
CA VAL A 656 -7.16 -3.28 -21.57
C VAL A 656 -8.26 -4.31 -21.63
N PHE A 657 -9.40 -3.93 -22.21
CA PHE A 657 -10.60 -4.77 -22.23
C PHE A 657 -10.64 -5.60 -23.51
N GLY A 658 -11.11 -6.84 -23.38
CA GLY A 658 -11.32 -7.71 -24.53
C GLY A 658 -12.28 -7.09 -25.55
N PRO A 659 -12.18 -7.51 -26.82
CA PRO A 659 -13.03 -6.97 -27.88
C PRO A 659 -14.50 -7.24 -27.58
N SER A 660 -15.32 -6.20 -27.67
CA SER A 660 -16.78 -6.32 -27.66
C SER A 660 -17.31 -5.76 -28.97
N GLU A 661 -18.01 -6.59 -29.74
CA GLU A 661 -18.60 -6.20 -31.02
C GLU A 661 -20.10 -6.49 -31.01
N LYS A 662 -20.89 -5.57 -31.55
CA LYS A 662 -22.32 -5.71 -31.72
C LYS A 662 -22.72 -5.27 -33.12
N GLN A 663 -23.38 -6.16 -33.85
CA GLN A 663 -24.05 -5.81 -35.10
C GLN A 663 -25.35 -5.06 -34.79
N ILE A 664 -25.47 -3.85 -35.29
CA ILE A 664 -26.61 -2.96 -35.14
C ILE A 664 -27.42 -3.00 -36.43
N LYS A 665 -28.69 -3.38 -36.33
CA LYS A 665 -29.60 -3.34 -37.47
C LYS A 665 -30.06 -1.91 -37.72
N ILE A 666 -29.95 -1.48 -38.96
CA ILE A 666 -30.35 -0.15 -39.43
C ILE A 666 -31.32 -0.36 -40.59
N GLY A 667 -32.54 0.16 -40.50
CA GLY A 667 -33.57 -0.07 -41.51
C GLY A 667 -34.33 -1.39 -41.30
N GLY A 668 -35.41 -1.28 -40.51
CA GLY A 668 -36.37 -2.35 -40.21
C GLY A 668 -37.61 -1.77 -39.58
#